data_AF-A0A7D5SD48-F1
#
_entry.id   AF-A0A7D5SD48-F1
#
_cell.length_a   1.000
_cell.length_b   1.000
_cell.length_c   1.000
_cell.angle_alpha   90.00
_cell.angle_beta   90.00
_cell.angle_gamma   90.00
#
_symmetry.space_group_name_H-M   'P 1'
#
loop_
_entity.id
_entity.type
_entity.pdbx_description
1 polymer ?
#
loop_
_entity_poly.entity_id
_entity_poly.type
_entity_poly.pdbx_seq_one_letter_code
_entity_poly.pdbx_strand_id
1 'polypeptide(L)'
;MAQQPLSLDYAALFDAYWQSQGCPDRQAQREVIPLARAIVALCSSAAVLDVGCGTGALLQELLNQGIDARGIDVSSLAVAHGNLSIPGRISCASVLSIPFADQSFGTVVSIACLEHLAPCDVPLALAEIYRVCRHHTLLRVNTVPDQERRWHRTIQNRAWWELIAFQAGFRKHPGYYRINPFEALEHDGQTITILLEKIVPGALARFPLAALSAERDLHMDMLRETGRRSDAHVHRYAFAAEFVRIGDVIVDAACGLGYGSHLLASLTPAGRIIGADLSKYAVDYASENFSKDTSRVEFHLSDACRLSFLEDASVDIFVSFETLEHVPDPDALLAEAARVLKPGGRLLVSVPNNWADKTGKDPSPWHLHVYDWPRLHAQLQQHFLVEQGCGETAGGGMRLPTHPRDFFVFSGQEVPPRDSEWLLAVAMRDPLAGEGVPYRDTMYPDAEAPANLIEFARDYVNPHLVHALVSLPWRIRDRALLADLARRVHDHYAITTPDHAAAVCVLAYQELDNHALTAERARAVIGGIEQICSSDAATPHYRRWQISNAYAAALLARRIGALDDATRWFQRCADYDYLYFSHTLATKTVSAAYSAGMLLLAQGHTNAAQRYFERGIEAFFAMFSGGRTAWMGSKHCPFDFPYFELTEVGAATTNCVDALRALAHPSDIPTLQRLPVENLQSVVKEQARIWAEQQQYIQHLEQHFSIRRLAYQVKNALYRVWTRVVMRNNCSPSRPKQ
;
A
#
# COMPACT_ATOMS: atom_id res chain seq x y z
N MET A 1 -2.32 -58.77 13.61
CA MET A 1 -3.36 -57.80 14.01
C MET A 1 -2.69 -56.67 14.76
N ALA A 2 -2.34 -55.58 14.06
CA ALA A 2 -1.90 -54.37 14.73
C ALA A 2 -3.13 -53.77 15.44
N GLN A 3 -3.03 -53.50 16.73
CA GLN A 3 -4.08 -52.81 17.48
C GLN A 3 -4.33 -51.45 16.81
N GLN A 4 -5.54 -51.23 16.31
CA GLN A 4 -5.99 -49.89 15.95
C GLN A 4 -5.83 -48.99 17.19
N PRO A 5 -5.21 -47.81 17.08
CA PRO A 5 -5.14 -46.89 18.21
C PRO A 5 -6.58 -46.55 18.64
N LEU A 6 -6.85 -46.68 19.95
CA LEU A 6 -8.11 -46.26 20.56
C LEU A 6 -8.41 -44.81 20.14
N SER A 7 -9.54 -44.57 19.49
CA SER A 7 -9.99 -43.23 19.12
C SER A 7 -10.12 -42.38 20.38
N LEU A 8 -9.45 -41.23 20.43
CA LEU A 8 -9.49 -40.34 21.58
C LEU A 8 -10.88 -39.70 21.69
N ASP A 9 -11.49 -39.75 22.87
CA ASP A 9 -12.75 -39.04 23.14
C ASP A 9 -12.48 -37.57 23.48
N TYR A 10 -12.45 -36.73 22.45
CA TYR A 10 -12.26 -35.29 22.59
C TYR A 10 -13.41 -34.60 23.36
N ALA A 11 -14.64 -35.10 23.26
CA ALA A 11 -15.79 -34.50 23.93
C ALA A 11 -15.63 -34.62 25.45
N ALA A 12 -15.37 -35.84 25.94
CA ALA A 12 -15.14 -36.07 27.36
C ALA A 12 -13.92 -35.30 27.90
N LEU A 13 -12.84 -35.22 27.10
CA LEU A 13 -11.63 -34.49 27.47
C LEU A 13 -11.90 -32.99 27.66
N PHE A 14 -12.60 -32.35 26.72
CA PHE A 14 -12.85 -30.91 26.78
C PHE A 14 -14.01 -30.53 27.70
N ASP A 15 -15.01 -31.39 27.90
CA ASP A 15 -15.98 -31.18 28.98
C ASP A 15 -15.28 -31.16 30.35
N ALA A 16 -14.29 -32.03 30.59
CA ALA A 16 -13.49 -31.98 31.82
C ALA A 16 -12.66 -30.69 31.95
N TYR A 17 -12.10 -30.19 30.84
CA TYR A 17 -11.40 -28.90 30.81
C TYR A 17 -12.32 -27.75 31.23
N TRP A 18 -13.48 -27.62 30.57
CA TRP A 18 -14.45 -26.56 30.85
C TRP A 18 -15.12 -26.66 32.23
N GLN A 19 -15.18 -27.86 32.82
CA GLN A 19 -15.57 -28.03 34.23
C GLN A 19 -14.52 -27.48 35.20
N SER A 20 -13.24 -27.60 34.88
CA SER A 20 -12.13 -27.17 35.74
C SER A 20 -11.83 -25.67 35.65
N GLN A 21 -12.13 -25.04 34.52
CA GLN A 21 -11.96 -23.62 34.27
C GLN A 21 -13.15 -22.83 34.85
N GLY A 22 -13.06 -22.41 36.11
CA GLY A 22 -14.09 -21.54 36.71
C GLY A 22 -14.17 -20.18 36.01
N CYS A 23 -15.28 -19.91 35.32
CA CYS A 23 -15.60 -18.68 34.55
C CYS A 23 -14.53 -18.21 33.53
N PRO A 24 -14.84 -18.10 32.22
CA PRO A 24 -13.85 -17.84 31.18
C PRO A 24 -13.05 -16.55 31.39
N ASP A 25 -11.74 -16.66 31.15
CA ASP A 25 -10.72 -15.64 31.36
C ASP A 25 -10.97 -14.35 30.55
N ARG A 26 -10.97 -13.19 31.23
CA ARG A 26 -11.12 -11.86 30.60
C ARG A 26 -9.93 -11.51 29.70
N GLN A 27 -8.80 -12.20 29.83
CA GLN A 27 -7.57 -11.90 29.08
C GLN A 27 -7.68 -12.35 27.60
N ALA A 28 -8.41 -13.43 27.31
CA ALA A 28 -8.68 -13.91 25.94
C ALA A 28 -9.49 -12.90 25.08
N GLN A 29 -10.26 -12.01 25.70
CA GLN A 29 -11.10 -11.02 25.00
C GLN A 29 -10.30 -9.89 24.32
N ARG A 30 -9.05 -9.62 24.74
CA ARG A 30 -8.27 -8.48 24.21
C ARG A 30 -7.73 -8.71 22.79
N GLU A 31 -7.52 -9.97 22.37
CA GLU A 31 -6.99 -10.31 21.04
C GLU A 31 -8.07 -10.58 19.98
N VAL A 32 -9.33 -10.72 20.39
CA VAL A 32 -10.43 -11.11 19.49
C VAL A 32 -10.79 -9.99 18.51
N ILE A 33 -10.80 -8.73 18.95
CA ILE A 33 -11.18 -7.59 18.09
C ILE A 33 -10.21 -7.40 16.92
N PRO A 34 -8.87 -7.33 17.13
CA PRO A 34 -7.93 -7.26 16.02
C PRO A 34 -8.06 -8.44 15.05
N LEU A 35 -8.28 -9.65 15.58
CA LEU A 35 -8.42 -10.86 14.77
C LEU A 35 -9.71 -10.88 13.94
N ALA A 36 -10.84 -10.51 14.52
CA ALA A 36 -12.11 -10.37 13.80
C ALA A 36 -11.99 -9.35 12.66
N ARG A 37 -11.32 -8.21 12.90
CA ARG A 37 -11.05 -7.22 11.85
C ARG A 37 -10.18 -7.78 10.73
N ALA A 38 -9.13 -8.53 11.06
CA ALA A 38 -8.28 -9.17 10.05
C ALA A 38 -9.05 -10.21 9.22
N ILE A 39 -9.92 -11.01 9.86
CA ILE A 39 -10.79 -11.98 9.17
C ILE A 39 -11.74 -11.25 8.21
N VAL A 40 -12.38 -10.17 8.64
CA VAL A 40 -13.27 -9.38 7.78
C VAL A 40 -12.49 -8.75 6.61
N ALA A 41 -11.32 -8.18 6.88
CA ALA A 41 -10.51 -7.50 5.87
C ALA A 41 -9.91 -8.45 4.82
N LEU A 42 -9.47 -9.63 5.24
CA LEU A 42 -8.71 -10.55 4.38
C LEU A 42 -9.54 -11.69 3.81
N CYS A 43 -10.65 -12.03 4.47
CA CYS A 43 -11.39 -13.26 4.19
C CYS A 43 -12.88 -13.01 3.99
N SER A 44 -13.40 -11.77 4.03
CA SER A 44 -14.85 -11.61 4.15
C SER A 44 -15.62 -12.22 2.98
N SER A 45 -16.56 -13.04 3.39
CA SER A 45 -17.62 -13.65 2.61
C SER A 45 -18.87 -13.60 3.50
N ALA A 46 -20.06 -13.78 2.93
CA ALA A 46 -21.32 -13.58 3.65
C ALA A 46 -21.53 -14.49 4.88
N ALA A 47 -20.78 -15.60 5.01
CA ALA A 47 -20.94 -16.58 6.08
C ALA A 47 -19.59 -17.15 6.57
N VAL A 48 -19.38 -17.14 7.89
CA VAL A 48 -18.15 -17.61 8.56
C VAL A 48 -18.46 -18.75 9.54
N LEU A 49 -17.63 -19.80 9.53
CA LEU A 49 -17.64 -20.87 10.54
C LEU A 49 -16.40 -20.77 11.43
N ASP A 50 -16.61 -20.74 12.75
CA ASP A 50 -15.55 -20.83 13.77
C ASP A 50 -15.51 -22.25 14.37
N VAL A 51 -14.39 -22.95 14.14
CA VAL A 51 -14.17 -24.35 14.52
C VAL A 51 -13.35 -24.41 15.81
N GLY A 52 -13.92 -25.00 16.86
CA GLY A 52 -13.36 -24.96 18.20
C GLY A 52 -13.64 -23.62 18.88
N CYS A 53 -14.86 -23.11 18.73
CA CYS A 53 -15.17 -21.73 19.10
C CYS A 53 -15.24 -21.46 20.62
N GLY A 54 -15.17 -22.51 21.45
CA GLY A 54 -15.37 -22.42 22.89
C GLY A 54 -16.71 -21.77 23.22
N THR A 55 -16.67 -20.71 24.02
CA THR A 55 -17.87 -19.93 24.41
C THR A 55 -18.27 -18.86 23.38
N GLY A 56 -17.56 -18.75 22.26
CA GLY A 56 -17.97 -17.94 21.10
C GLY A 56 -17.60 -16.45 21.14
N ALA A 57 -16.51 -16.08 21.81
CA ALA A 57 -16.05 -14.68 21.87
C ALA A 57 -15.80 -14.08 20.48
N LEU A 58 -15.16 -14.83 19.57
CA LEU A 58 -14.94 -14.39 18.18
C LEU A 58 -16.25 -14.25 17.41
N LEU A 59 -17.16 -15.21 17.54
CA LEU A 59 -18.47 -15.13 16.88
C LEU A 59 -19.22 -13.86 17.29
N GLN A 60 -19.23 -13.53 18.58
CA GLN A 60 -19.91 -12.34 19.06
C GLN A 60 -19.36 -11.07 18.39
N GLU A 61 -18.04 -10.97 18.24
CA GLU A 61 -17.42 -9.83 17.56
C GLU A 61 -17.71 -9.81 16.05
N LEU A 62 -17.66 -10.97 15.37
CA LEU A 62 -18.01 -11.07 13.95
C LEU A 62 -19.49 -10.69 13.71
N LEU A 63 -20.41 -11.12 14.58
CA LEU A 63 -21.82 -10.75 14.55
C LEU A 63 -22.02 -9.24 14.77
N ASN A 64 -21.28 -8.64 15.71
CA ASN A 64 -21.29 -7.19 15.95
C ASN A 64 -20.83 -6.40 14.71
N GLN A 65 -19.96 -6.98 13.88
CA GLN A 65 -19.50 -6.43 12.61
C GLN A 65 -20.43 -6.75 11.42
N GLY A 66 -21.56 -7.44 11.65
CA GLY A 66 -22.58 -7.73 10.65
C GLY A 66 -22.33 -8.98 9.81
N ILE A 67 -21.38 -9.83 10.22
CA ILE A 67 -21.07 -11.10 9.53
C ILE A 67 -21.99 -12.21 10.04
N ASP A 68 -22.53 -13.05 9.14
CA ASP A 68 -23.26 -14.26 9.55
C ASP A 68 -22.28 -15.33 10.04
N ALA A 69 -21.99 -15.31 11.33
CA ALA A 69 -21.07 -16.26 11.96
C ALA A 69 -21.82 -17.41 12.66
N ARG A 70 -21.30 -18.63 12.50
CA ARG A 70 -21.68 -19.84 13.23
C ARG A 70 -20.45 -20.52 13.82
N GLY A 71 -20.65 -21.35 14.83
CA GLY A 71 -19.56 -21.99 15.55
C GLY A 71 -19.86 -23.44 15.87
N ILE A 72 -18.80 -24.24 15.95
CA ILE A 72 -18.86 -25.58 16.52
C ILE A 72 -17.82 -25.74 17.61
N ASP A 73 -18.19 -26.47 18.65
CA ASP A 73 -17.25 -26.94 19.68
C ASP A 73 -17.63 -28.36 20.09
N VAL A 74 -16.64 -29.16 20.49
CA VAL A 74 -16.87 -30.55 20.91
C VAL A 74 -17.38 -30.62 22.35
N SER A 75 -17.15 -29.57 23.16
CA SER A 75 -17.62 -29.50 24.55
C SER A 75 -19.08 -29.04 24.63
N SER A 76 -19.91 -29.91 25.18
CA SER A 76 -21.32 -29.60 25.46
C SER A 76 -21.48 -28.43 26.43
N LEU A 77 -20.54 -28.27 27.36
CA LEU A 77 -20.54 -27.19 28.35
C LEU A 77 -20.18 -25.83 27.74
N ALA A 78 -19.14 -25.79 26.89
CA ALA A 78 -18.75 -24.56 26.20
C ALA A 78 -19.88 -24.06 25.29
N VAL A 79 -20.51 -24.98 24.55
CA VAL A 79 -21.67 -24.70 23.69
C VAL A 79 -22.86 -24.17 24.50
N ALA A 80 -23.18 -24.80 25.64
CA ALA A 80 -24.26 -24.34 26.51
C ALA A 80 -24.00 -22.93 27.04
N HIS A 81 -22.78 -22.65 27.50
CA HIS A 81 -22.40 -21.32 27.99
C HIS A 81 -22.42 -20.26 26.89
N GLY A 82 -21.85 -20.53 25.72
CA GLY A 82 -21.81 -19.57 24.62
C GLY A 82 -23.20 -19.22 24.07
N ASN A 83 -24.10 -20.21 24.00
CA ASN A 83 -25.49 -19.99 23.58
C ASN A 83 -26.33 -19.18 24.58
N LEU A 84 -25.86 -18.92 25.80
CA LEU A 84 -26.49 -17.92 26.68
C LEU A 84 -26.30 -16.49 26.13
N SER A 85 -25.16 -16.23 25.49
CA SER A 85 -24.79 -14.91 24.94
C SER A 85 -25.19 -14.76 23.48
N ILE A 86 -25.09 -15.82 22.67
CA ILE A 86 -25.42 -15.84 21.23
C ILE A 86 -26.33 -17.03 20.87
N PRO A 87 -27.61 -17.01 21.26
CA PRO A 87 -28.50 -18.16 21.15
C PRO A 87 -28.61 -18.74 19.73
N GLY A 88 -28.39 -20.05 19.62
CA GLY A 88 -28.55 -20.80 18.36
C GLY A 88 -27.40 -20.62 17.36
N ARG A 89 -26.30 -19.95 17.75
CA ARG A 89 -25.14 -19.73 16.87
C ARG A 89 -24.04 -20.77 17.03
N ILE A 90 -24.01 -21.51 18.13
CA ILE A 90 -23.01 -22.54 18.40
C ILE A 90 -23.67 -23.92 18.44
N SER A 91 -23.11 -24.89 17.73
CA SER A 91 -23.55 -26.30 17.73
C SER A 91 -22.51 -27.22 18.35
N CYS A 92 -22.94 -28.22 19.13
CA CYS A 92 -22.04 -29.24 19.67
C CYS A 92 -21.66 -30.25 18.57
N ALA A 93 -20.40 -30.22 18.13
CA ALA A 93 -19.90 -31.10 17.07
C ALA A 93 -18.37 -31.20 17.07
N SER A 94 -17.84 -32.30 16.54
CA SER A 94 -16.40 -32.48 16.33
C SER A 94 -15.94 -31.88 15.00
N VAL A 95 -14.75 -31.29 14.98
CA VAL A 95 -14.06 -30.89 13.73
C VAL A 95 -13.82 -32.07 12.79
N LEU A 96 -13.77 -33.30 13.32
CA LEU A 96 -13.61 -34.51 12.51
C LEU A 96 -14.89 -34.93 11.77
N SER A 97 -16.03 -34.28 12.06
CA SER A 97 -17.31 -34.53 11.41
C SER A 97 -18.21 -33.29 11.56
N ILE A 98 -17.99 -32.31 10.68
CA ILE A 98 -18.67 -31.02 10.72
C ILE A 98 -20.10 -31.15 10.17
N PRO A 99 -21.17 -30.81 10.93
CA PRO A 99 -22.56 -31.10 10.58
C PRO A 99 -23.16 -30.07 9.61
N PHE A 100 -22.38 -29.66 8.61
CA PHE A 100 -22.81 -28.72 7.58
C PHE A 100 -22.54 -29.29 6.19
N ALA A 101 -23.31 -28.82 5.20
CA ALA A 101 -23.14 -29.22 3.82
C ALA A 101 -21.80 -28.73 3.24
N ASP A 102 -21.39 -29.34 2.14
CA ASP A 102 -20.19 -28.93 1.42
C ASP A 102 -20.28 -27.47 0.98
N GLN A 103 -19.16 -26.73 1.11
CA GLN A 103 -19.02 -25.33 0.68
C GLN A 103 -20.07 -24.38 1.28
N SER A 104 -20.61 -24.68 2.46
CA SER A 104 -21.64 -23.87 3.10
C SER A 104 -21.12 -22.56 3.71
N PHE A 105 -19.80 -22.43 3.92
CA PHE A 105 -19.18 -21.23 4.49
C PHE A 105 -18.15 -20.66 3.53
N GLY A 106 -18.22 -19.35 3.31
CA GLY A 106 -17.20 -18.70 2.50
C GLY A 106 -15.83 -18.71 3.19
N THR A 107 -15.84 -18.60 4.53
CA THR A 107 -14.62 -18.63 5.35
C THR A 107 -14.78 -19.55 6.54
N VAL A 108 -13.76 -20.37 6.80
CA VAL A 108 -13.68 -21.23 7.99
C VAL A 108 -12.47 -20.84 8.82
N VAL A 109 -12.65 -20.51 10.09
CA VAL A 109 -11.56 -20.14 11.00
C VAL A 109 -11.40 -21.20 12.07
N SER A 110 -10.16 -21.43 12.49
CA SER A 110 -9.86 -22.31 13.62
C SER A 110 -8.72 -21.70 14.43
N ILE A 111 -9.00 -21.40 15.70
CA ILE A 111 -8.08 -20.69 16.59
C ILE A 111 -7.92 -21.49 17.86
N ALA A 112 -6.68 -21.81 18.21
CA ALA A 112 -6.33 -22.57 19.40
C ALA A 112 -7.17 -23.86 19.52
N CYS A 113 -7.24 -24.63 18.44
CA CYS A 113 -8.10 -25.80 18.31
C CYS A 113 -7.33 -27.01 17.74
N LEU A 114 -6.73 -26.87 16.56
CA LEU A 114 -6.13 -28.00 15.85
C LEU A 114 -4.92 -28.62 16.56
N GLU A 115 -4.17 -27.86 17.34
CA GLU A 115 -3.05 -28.35 18.17
C GLU A 115 -3.49 -29.34 19.26
N HIS A 116 -4.78 -29.38 19.59
CA HIS A 116 -5.34 -30.30 20.57
C HIS A 116 -5.62 -31.69 19.99
N LEU A 117 -5.64 -31.82 18.67
CA LEU A 117 -5.85 -33.10 17.99
C LEU A 117 -4.59 -33.95 18.05
N ALA A 118 -4.76 -35.27 18.06
CA ALA A 118 -3.68 -36.21 17.81
C ALA A 118 -3.14 -35.98 16.38
N PRO A 119 -1.83 -36.18 16.13
CA PRO A 119 -1.24 -35.91 14.81
C PRO A 119 -1.91 -36.63 13.65
N CYS A 120 -2.49 -37.82 13.87
CA CYS A 120 -3.20 -38.59 12.85
C CYS A 120 -4.60 -38.02 12.51
N ASP A 121 -5.19 -37.22 13.40
CA ASP A 121 -6.53 -36.67 13.23
C ASP A 121 -6.52 -35.29 12.55
N VAL A 122 -5.38 -34.59 12.57
CA VAL A 122 -5.21 -33.28 11.92
C VAL A 122 -5.54 -33.31 10.42
N PRO A 123 -5.06 -34.28 9.61
CA PRO A 123 -5.45 -34.36 8.21
C PRO A 123 -6.96 -34.57 8.00
N LEU A 124 -7.63 -35.32 8.88
CA LEU A 124 -9.07 -35.55 8.81
C LEU A 124 -9.85 -34.27 9.13
N ALA A 125 -9.42 -33.52 10.16
CA ALA A 125 -9.97 -32.21 10.48
C ALA A 125 -9.82 -31.22 9.33
N LEU A 126 -8.64 -31.15 8.70
CA LEU A 126 -8.40 -30.27 7.56
C LEU A 126 -9.20 -30.67 6.33
N ALA A 127 -9.47 -31.97 6.12
CA ALA A 127 -10.35 -32.44 5.06
C ALA A 127 -11.81 -31.99 5.28
N GLU A 128 -12.32 -32.04 6.51
CA GLU A 128 -13.65 -31.51 6.86
C GLU A 128 -13.72 -29.98 6.72
N ILE A 129 -12.68 -29.26 7.17
CA ILE A 129 -12.55 -27.81 6.95
C ILE A 129 -12.55 -27.49 5.46
N TYR A 130 -11.78 -28.22 4.65
CA TYR A 130 -11.80 -28.09 3.19
C TYR A 130 -13.19 -28.35 2.63
N ARG A 131 -13.88 -29.40 3.08
CA ARG A 131 -15.22 -29.77 2.57
C ARG A 131 -16.23 -28.63 2.76
N VAL A 132 -16.34 -28.06 3.96
CA VAL A 132 -17.33 -27.01 4.28
C VAL A 132 -16.90 -25.61 3.84
N CYS A 133 -15.60 -25.38 3.63
CA CYS A 133 -15.05 -24.12 3.13
C CYS A 133 -15.33 -23.93 1.63
N ARG A 134 -15.67 -22.71 1.24
CA ARG A 134 -15.81 -22.30 -0.16
C ARG A 134 -14.58 -21.53 -0.66
N HIS A 135 -14.03 -20.59 0.13
CA HIS A 135 -12.96 -19.71 -0.34
C HIS A 135 -11.74 -19.70 0.58
N HIS A 136 -11.89 -19.33 1.85
CA HIS A 136 -10.75 -18.99 2.71
C HIS A 136 -10.73 -19.79 4.01
N THR A 137 -9.54 -20.05 4.54
CA THR A 137 -9.40 -20.53 5.90
C THR A 137 -8.28 -19.83 6.64
N LEU A 138 -8.51 -19.53 7.92
CA LEU A 138 -7.50 -18.97 8.81
C LEU A 138 -7.26 -19.94 9.95
N LEU A 139 -6.03 -20.42 10.07
CA LEU A 139 -5.59 -21.29 11.15
C LEU A 139 -4.70 -20.49 12.09
N ARG A 140 -5.00 -20.47 13.38
CA ARG A 140 -4.12 -19.94 14.40
C ARG A 140 -3.85 -21.02 15.44
N VAL A 141 -2.61 -21.50 15.49
CA VAL A 141 -2.23 -22.69 16.29
C VAL A 141 -1.03 -22.39 17.18
N ASN A 142 -1.00 -22.98 18.36
CA ASN A 142 0.13 -22.93 19.26
C ASN A 142 1.24 -23.89 18.83
N THR A 143 2.48 -23.40 18.81
CA THR A 143 3.69 -24.14 18.45
C THR A 143 4.51 -24.55 19.66
N VAL A 144 4.04 -24.22 20.87
CA VAL A 144 4.65 -24.58 22.14
C VAL A 144 3.69 -25.41 22.99
N PRO A 145 4.18 -26.36 23.80
CA PRO A 145 3.33 -27.13 24.71
C PRO A 145 2.60 -26.22 25.71
N ASP A 146 1.39 -26.61 26.12
CA ASP A 146 0.73 -25.97 27.25
C ASP A 146 1.50 -26.23 28.56
N GLN A 147 1.24 -25.41 29.59
CA GLN A 147 1.99 -25.46 30.86
C GLN A 147 1.97 -26.85 31.51
N GLU A 148 0.83 -27.54 31.43
CA GLU A 148 0.65 -28.88 32.00
C GLU A 148 1.02 -29.99 31.01
N ARG A 149 1.39 -29.65 29.77
CA ARG A 149 1.62 -30.56 28.63
C ARG A 149 0.51 -31.59 28.45
N ARG A 150 -0.72 -31.19 28.78
CA ARG A 150 -1.88 -32.07 28.87
C ARG A 150 -2.81 -31.87 27.68
N TRP A 151 -2.85 -30.66 27.13
CA TRP A 151 -3.89 -30.22 26.21
C TRP A 151 -3.39 -30.10 24.78
N HIS A 152 -2.16 -29.64 24.56
CA HIS A 152 -1.56 -29.57 23.23
C HIS A 152 -0.94 -30.93 22.87
N ARG A 153 -1.54 -31.63 21.90
CA ARG A 153 -1.15 -32.98 21.47
C ARG A 153 -0.31 -32.96 20.19
N THR A 154 -0.54 -31.99 19.31
CA THR A 154 0.25 -31.77 18.10
C THR A 154 0.99 -30.45 18.22
N ILE A 155 2.27 -30.53 18.61
CA ILE A 155 3.18 -29.39 18.66
C ILE A 155 4.17 -29.51 17.49
N GLN A 156 3.91 -28.70 16.47
CA GLN A 156 4.67 -28.70 15.23
C GLN A 156 4.95 -27.26 14.77
N ASN A 157 5.99 -27.10 13.96
CA ASN A 157 6.35 -25.80 13.40
C ASN A 157 5.44 -25.41 12.22
N ARG A 158 5.57 -24.17 11.76
CA ARG A 158 4.80 -23.63 10.64
C ARG A 158 4.92 -24.46 9.37
N ALA A 159 6.12 -24.89 9.02
CA ALA A 159 6.35 -25.67 7.81
C ALA A 159 5.53 -26.98 7.80
N TRP A 160 5.38 -27.64 8.95
CA TRP A 160 4.54 -28.83 9.06
C TRP A 160 3.06 -28.51 8.86
N TRP A 161 2.55 -27.46 9.51
CA TRP A 161 1.15 -27.06 9.41
C TRP A 161 0.78 -26.59 8.00
N GLU A 162 1.65 -25.81 7.36
CA GLU A 162 1.49 -25.42 5.95
C GLU A 162 1.45 -26.65 5.04
N LEU A 163 2.38 -27.60 5.20
CA LEU A 163 2.45 -28.79 4.37
C LEU A 163 1.17 -29.64 4.46
N ILE A 164 0.67 -29.91 5.66
CA ILE A 164 -0.53 -30.72 5.84
C ILE A 164 -1.76 -29.97 5.29
N ALA A 165 -1.82 -28.65 5.43
CA ALA A 165 -2.88 -27.85 4.81
C ALA A 165 -2.82 -27.91 3.28
N PHE A 166 -1.63 -27.87 2.67
CA PHE A 166 -1.49 -28.01 1.22
C PHE A 166 -1.90 -29.40 0.72
N GLN A 167 -1.60 -30.45 1.50
CA GLN A 167 -2.07 -31.81 1.24
C GLN A 167 -3.61 -31.92 1.30
N ALA A 168 -4.25 -31.14 2.17
CA ALA A 168 -5.72 -31.05 2.26
C ALA A 168 -6.37 -30.26 1.11
N GLY A 169 -5.59 -29.66 0.20
CA GLY A 169 -6.10 -28.93 -0.96
C GLY A 169 -6.12 -27.41 -0.81
N PHE A 170 -5.42 -26.86 0.17
CA PHE A 170 -5.25 -25.41 0.33
C PHE A 170 -3.95 -24.90 -0.31
N ARG A 171 -3.84 -23.58 -0.44
CA ARG A 171 -2.59 -22.84 -0.68
C ARG A 171 -2.56 -21.58 0.19
N LYS A 172 -1.39 -20.96 0.38
CA LYS A 172 -1.27 -19.67 1.06
C LYS A 172 -2.12 -18.64 0.33
N HIS A 173 -2.93 -17.91 1.08
CA HIS A 173 -3.68 -16.78 0.54
C HIS A 173 -2.71 -15.64 0.19
N PRO A 174 -2.97 -14.83 -0.85
CA PRO A 174 -2.18 -13.64 -1.16
C PRO A 174 -1.94 -12.68 0.01
N GLY A 175 -2.92 -12.55 0.90
CA GLY A 175 -2.83 -11.75 2.12
C GLY A 175 -1.97 -12.36 3.25
N TYR A 176 -1.41 -13.56 3.09
CA TYR A 176 -0.60 -14.25 4.11
C TYR A 176 0.58 -13.41 4.59
N TYR A 177 1.25 -12.72 3.67
CA TYR A 177 2.47 -11.95 3.98
C TYR A 177 2.16 -10.55 4.54
N ARG A 178 0.89 -10.12 4.51
CA ARG A 178 0.44 -8.92 5.23
C ARG A 178 0.30 -9.15 6.73
N ILE A 179 0.06 -10.39 7.14
CA ILE A 179 -0.02 -10.79 8.56
C ILE A 179 1.28 -11.41 9.07
N ASN A 180 2.11 -11.97 8.19
CA ASN A 180 3.42 -12.51 8.49
C ASN A 180 4.48 -11.81 7.63
N PRO A 181 5.05 -10.67 8.08
CA PRO A 181 6.12 -9.97 7.37
C PRO A 181 7.30 -10.90 7.09
N PHE A 182 8.00 -10.68 5.98
CA PHE A 182 9.05 -11.59 5.48
C PHE A 182 10.13 -11.89 6.53
N GLU A 183 10.68 -10.88 7.17
CA GLU A 183 11.72 -11.04 8.20
C GLU A 183 11.19 -11.72 9.47
N ALA A 184 9.91 -11.53 9.79
CA ALA A 184 9.27 -12.17 10.94
C ALA A 184 9.09 -13.69 10.77
N LEU A 185 9.18 -14.21 9.53
CA LEU A 185 9.15 -15.64 9.24
C LEU A 185 10.45 -16.36 9.60
N GLU A 186 11.49 -15.64 10.04
CA GLU A 186 12.75 -16.23 10.50
C GLU A 186 12.56 -17.23 11.64
N HIS A 187 11.64 -16.94 12.55
CA HIS A 187 11.35 -17.77 13.72
C HIS A 187 9.85 -17.91 13.95
N ASP A 188 9.41 -19.10 14.36
CA ASP A 188 8.05 -19.29 14.83
C ASP A 188 7.92 -18.73 16.26
N GLY A 189 6.93 -17.86 16.46
CA GLY A 189 6.49 -17.45 17.80
C GLY A 189 5.71 -18.55 18.50
N GLN A 190 5.25 -18.30 19.74
CA GLN A 190 4.43 -19.25 20.52
C GLN A 190 3.13 -19.67 19.81
N THR A 191 2.62 -18.77 18.98
CA THR A 191 1.48 -18.99 18.12
C THR A 191 1.84 -18.56 16.71
N ILE A 192 1.38 -19.33 15.73
CA ILE A 192 1.50 -18.98 14.31
C ILE A 192 0.10 -18.77 13.72
N THR A 193 0.02 -17.91 12.72
CA THR A 193 -1.21 -17.66 11.96
C THR A 193 -0.95 -17.98 10.50
N ILE A 194 -1.73 -18.90 9.94
CA ILE A 194 -1.63 -19.37 8.57
C ILE A 194 -2.94 -19.02 7.87
N LEU A 195 -2.85 -18.11 6.91
CA LEU A 195 -3.97 -17.71 6.06
C LEU A 195 -3.92 -18.45 4.73
N LEU A 196 -5.01 -19.10 4.38
CA LEU A 196 -5.10 -20.04 3.28
C LEU A 196 -6.32 -19.76 2.41
N GLU A 197 -6.23 -20.17 1.16
CA GLU A 197 -7.35 -20.24 0.23
C GLU A 197 -7.52 -21.64 -0.32
N LYS A 198 -8.76 -21.98 -0.64
CA LYS A 198 -9.17 -23.27 -1.16
C LYS A 198 -8.84 -23.37 -2.64
N ILE A 199 -8.15 -24.45 -3.04
CA ILE A 199 -7.98 -24.80 -4.45
C ILE A 199 -9.24 -25.52 -4.90
N VAL A 200 -9.80 -25.11 -6.05
CA VAL A 200 -11.01 -25.75 -6.60
C VAL A 200 -10.76 -27.22 -6.96
N PRO A 201 -11.73 -28.14 -6.75
CA PRO A 201 -11.51 -29.58 -6.94
C PRO A 201 -11.00 -29.98 -8.34
N GLY A 202 -11.46 -29.29 -9.40
CA GLY A 202 -11.00 -29.56 -10.77
C GLY A 202 -9.51 -29.28 -10.97
N ALA A 203 -9.02 -28.15 -10.45
CA ALA A 203 -7.60 -27.80 -10.47
C ALA A 203 -6.78 -28.77 -9.63
N LEU A 204 -7.27 -29.15 -8.44
CA LEU A 204 -6.58 -30.08 -7.54
C LEU A 204 -6.44 -31.48 -8.15
N ALA A 205 -7.48 -31.96 -8.84
CA ALA A 205 -7.47 -33.26 -9.52
C ALA A 205 -6.50 -33.29 -10.70
N ARG A 206 -6.43 -32.18 -11.47
CA ARG A 206 -5.53 -32.07 -12.63
C ARG A 206 -4.08 -31.81 -12.23
N PHE A 207 -3.85 -31.06 -11.15
CA PHE A 207 -2.54 -30.62 -10.69
C PHE A 207 -2.34 -30.93 -9.19
N PRO A 208 -2.22 -32.23 -8.82
CA PRO A 208 -2.04 -32.63 -7.44
C PRO A 208 -0.69 -32.17 -6.91
N LEU A 209 -0.58 -31.97 -5.59
CA LEU A 209 0.65 -31.48 -4.96
C LEU A 209 1.86 -32.38 -5.26
N ALA A 210 1.63 -33.69 -5.33
CA ALA A 210 2.69 -34.66 -5.66
C ALA A 210 3.30 -34.45 -7.05
N ALA A 211 2.51 -34.02 -8.04
CA ALA A 211 3.02 -33.70 -9.38
C ALA A 211 3.89 -32.44 -9.35
N LEU A 212 3.44 -31.40 -8.62
CA LEU A 212 4.24 -30.18 -8.44
C LEU A 212 5.54 -30.45 -7.68
N SER A 213 5.49 -31.32 -6.66
CA SER A 213 6.68 -31.69 -5.89
C SER A 213 7.69 -32.48 -6.73
N ALA A 214 7.24 -33.29 -7.69
CA ALA A 214 8.12 -34.02 -8.60
C ALA A 214 8.83 -33.08 -9.60
N GLU A 215 8.14 -32.02 -10.03
CA GLU A 215 8.65 -31.00 -10.95
C GLU A 215 9.14 -29.73 -10.24
N ARG A 216 9.45 -29.82 -8.94
CA ARG A 216 9.65 -28.64 -8.05
C ARG A 216 10.66 -27.61 -8.58
N ASP A 217 11.68 -28.05 -9.31
CA ASP A 217 12.72 -27.15 -9.83
C ASP A 217 12.36 -26.49 -11.16
N LEU A 218 11.28 -26.93 -11.83
CA LEU A 218 10.77 -26.37 -13.09
C LEU A 218 9.40 -25.72 -12.93
N HIS A 219 8.49 -26.36 -12.18
CA HIS A 219 7.09 -25.97 -12.05
C HIS A 219 6.62 -26.14 -10.59
N MET A 220 6.75 -25.07 -9.79
CA MET A 220 6.20 -25.02 -8.44
C MET A 220 5.33 -23.78 -8.22
N ASP A 221 4.17 -23.98 -7.60
CA ASP A 221 3.31 -22.90 -7.13
C ASP A 221 3.82 -22.49 -5.75
N MET A 222 4.43 -21.31 -5.64
CA MET A 222 5.05 -20.88 -4.38
C MET A 222 4.04 -20.66 -3.26
N LEU A 223 2.74 -20.60 -3.55
CA LEU A 223 1.69 -20.60 -2.52
C LEU A 223 1.39 -22.00 -1.98
N ARG A 224 1.92 -23.06 -2.61
CA ARG A 224 1.79 -24.48 -2.22
C ARG A 224 3.13 -25.08 -1.77
N GLU A 225 4.13 -24.25 -1.56
CA GLU A 225 5.45 -24.64 -1.06
C GLU A 225 5.69 -24.02 0.33
N THR A 226 6.45 -24.73 1.16
CA THR A 226 6.83 -24.29 2.50
C THR A 226 8.26 -23.78 2.52
N GLY A 227 8.51 -22.79 3.39
CA GLY A 227 9.86 -22.36 3.74
C GLY A 227 10.41 -21.19 2.91
N ARG A 228 11.72 -20.98 3.08
CA ARG A 228 12.43 -19.74 2.74
C ARG A 228 12.38 -19.38 1.26
N ARG A 229 12.53 -20.38 0.38
CA ARG A 229 12.46 -20.18 -1.08
C ARG A 229 11.11 -19.59 -1.49
N SER A 230 10.02 -20.29 -1.16
CA SER A 230 8.67 -19.83 -1.50
C SER A 230 8.34 -18.47 -0.90
N ASP A 231 8.75 -18.24 0.36
CA ASP A 231 8.51 -16.96 1.03
C ASP A 231 9.21 -15.79 0.33
N ALA A 232 10.46 -16.00 -0.12
CA ALA A 232 11.21 -14.99 -0.86
C ALA A 232 10.53 -14.68 -2.21
N HIS A 233 10.21 -15.68 -3.02
CA HIS A 233 9.51 -15.45 -4.30
C HIS A 233 8.20 -14.66 -4.13
N VAL A 234 7.37 -15.02 -3.14
CA VAL A 234 6.11 -14.31 -2.90
C VAL A 234 6.36 -12.88 -2.41
N HIS A 235 7.36 -12.68 -1.56
CA HIS A 235 7.72 -11.36 -1.07
C HIS A 235 8.09 -10.39 -2.20
N ARG A 236 8.80 -10.85 -3.24
CA ARG A 236 9.12 -10.02 -4.44
C ARG A 236 7.88 -9.49 -5.15
N TYR A 237 6.85 -10.33 -5.31
CA TYR A 237 5.57 -9.91 -5.90
C TYR A 237 4.77 -8.99 -4.97
N ALA A 238 4.82 -9.21 -3.65
CA ALA A 238 4.23 -8.30 -2.69
C ALA A 238 4.90 -6.91 -2.72
N PHE A 239 6.23 -6.87 -2.86
CA PHE A 239 6.98 -5.63 -3.08
C PHE A 239 6.61 -4.97 -4.42
N ALA A 240 6.46 -5.75 -5.50
CA ALA A 240 6.03 -5.22 -6.79
C ALA A 240 4.64 -4.56 -6.75
N ALA A 241 3.73 -5.08 -5.93
CA ALA A 241 2.39 -4.53 -5.75
C ALA A 241 2.40 -3.07 -5.27
N GLU A 242 3.44 -2.62 -4.56
CA GLU A 242 3.56 -1.23 -4.07
C GLU A 242 3.70 -0.18 -5.18
N PHE A 243 4.02 -0.61 -6.41
CA PHE A 243 4.20 0.26 -7.58
C PHE A 243 2.98 0.32 -8.49
N VAL A 244 1.94 -0.46 -8.20
CA VAL A 244 0.75 -0.63 -9.04
C VAL A 244 -0.32 0.39 -8.66
N ARG A 245 -0.81 1.14 -9.65
CA ARG A 245 -1.91 2.10 -9.49
C ARG A 245 -3.24 1.45 -9.87
N ILE A 246 -4.32 2.13 -9.47
CA ILE A 246 -5.68 1.79 -9.90
C ILE A 246 -5.74 1.79 -11.43
N GLY A 247 -6.26 0.70 -11.99
CA GLY A 247 -6.49 0.57 -13.42
C GLY A 247 -5.23 0.29 -14.27
N ASP A 248 -4.06 0.12 -13.67
CA ASP A 248 -2.83 -0.23 -14.39
C ASP A 248 -2.97 -1.58 -15.14
N VAL A 249 -2.31 -1.66 -16.29
CA VAL A 249 -2.11 -2.91 -17.04
C VAL A 249 -0.76 -3.49 -16.68
N ILE A 250 -0.75 -4.73 -16.20
CA ILE A 250 0.45 -5.44 -15.75
C ILE A 250 0.76 -6.61 -16.68
N VAL A 251 2.03 -6.78 -17.02
CA VAL A 251 2.56 -8.02 -17.60
C VAL A 251 3.47 -8.70 -16.59
N ASP A 252 3.22 -9.99 -16.37
CA ASP A 252 4.08 -10.92 -15.63
C ASP A 252 4.74 -11.83 -16.67
N ALA A 253 5.97 -11.50 -17.07
CA ALA A 253 6.70 -12.17 -18.14
C ALA A 253 7.62 -13.26 -17.57
N ALA A 254 7.46 -14.48 -18.09
CA ALA A 254 7.87 -15.73 -17.45
C ALA A 254 7.11 -15.97 -16.13
N CYS A 255 5.78 -15.89 -16.18
CA CYS A 255 4.91 -15.97 -15.00
C CYS A 255 4.91 -17.34 -14.29
N GLY A 256 5.51 -18.37 -14.91
CA GLY A 256 5.49 -19.73 -14.42
C GLY A 256 4.06 -20.21 -14.18
N LEU A 257 3.82 -20.80 -13.00
CA LEU A 257 2.50 -21.30 -12.63
C LEU A 257 1.48 -20.19 -12.28
N GLY A 258 1.81 -18.91 -12.43
CA GLY A 258 0.88 -17.79 -12.32
C GLY A 258 0.57 -17.32 -10.89
N TYR A 259 1.29 -17.82 -9.88
CA TYR A 259 1.09 -17.39 -8.49
C TYR A 259 1.42 -15.90 -8.28
N GLY A 260 2.41 -15.38 -9.01
CA GLY A 260 2.79 -13.97 -9.02
C GLY A 260 1.69 -13.07 -9.57
N SER A 261 1.18 -13.41 -10.76
CA SER A 261 -0.02 -12.82 -11.35
C SER A 261 -1.23 -12.84 -10.40
N HIS A 262 -1.48 -13.96 -9.70
CA HIS A 262 -2.55 -14.07 -8.71
C HIS A 262 -2.35 -13.15 -7.49
N LEU A 263 -1.11 -13.03 -7.01
CA LEU A 263 -0.74 -12.10 -5.94
C LEU A 263 -1.00 -10.65 -6.37
N LEU A 264 -0.50 -10.25 -7.55
CA LEU A 264 -0.71 -8.91 -8.09
C LEU A 264 -2.20 -8.62 -8.27
N ALA A 265 -2.99 -9.58 -8.75
CA ALA A 265 -4.44 -9.43 -8.85
C ALA A 265 -5.07 -9.20 -7.47
N SER A 266 -4.71 -10.02 -6.50
CA SER A 266 -5.35 -10.01 -5.18
C SER A 266 -4.93 -8.83 -4.31
N LEU A 267 -3.71 -8.32 -4.49
CA LEU A 267 -3.14 -7.26 -3.66
C LEU A 267 -3.36 -5.86 -4.25
N THR A 268 -3.70 -5.74 -5.53
CA THR A 268 -3.75 -4.45 -6.23
C THR A 268 -5.10 -4.16 -6.91
N PRO A 269 -5.41 -2.87 -7.14
CA PRO A 269 -6.53 -2.44 -7.96
C PRO A 269 -6.21 -2.39 -9.47
N ALA A 270 -5.24 -3.18 -9.94
CA ALA A 270 -4.91 -3.28 -11.36
C ALA A 270 -6.15 -3.60 -12.21
N GLY A 271 -6.23 -2.95 -13.38
CA GLY A 271 -7.33 -3.13 -14.32
C GLY A 271 -7.21 -4.43 -15.12
N ARG A 272 -5.98 -4.85 -15.43
CA ARG A 272 -5.69 -6.06 -16.22
C ARG A 272 -4.31 -6.62 -15.87
N ILE A 273 -4.20 -7.94 -15.77
CA ILE A 273 -2.97 -8.68 -15.48
C ILE A 273 -2.82 -9.77 -16.53
N ILE A 274 -1.65 -9.79 -17.16
CA ILE A 274 -1.32 -10.64 -18.29
C ILE A 274 -0.10 -11.47 -17.92
N GLY A 275 -0.30 -12.76 -17.63
CA GLY A 275 0.82 -13.69 -17.47
C GLY A 275 1.25 -14.25 -18.82
N ALA A 276 2.56 -14.31 -19.08
CA ALA A 276 3.12 -14.94 -20.27
C ALA A 276 4.22 -15.93 -19.88
N ASP A 277 4.15 -17.16 -20.41
CA ASP A 277 5.17 -18.19 -20.16
C ASP A 277 5.36 -19.10 -21.38
N LEU A 278 6.57 -19.65 -21.56
CA LEU A 278 6.91 -20.57 -22.66
C LEU A 278 6.40 -22.00 -22.42
N SER A 279 6.06 -22.36 -21.17
CA SER A 279 5.58 -23.68 -20.81
C SER A 279 4.06 -23.77 -20.93
N LYS A 280 3.59 -24.62 -21.86
CA LYS A 280 2.16 -24.94 -21.97
C LYS A 280 1.61 -25.50 -20.66
N TYR A 281 2.38 -26.32 -19.95
CA TYR A 281 1.96 -26.88 -18.66
C TYR A 281 1.72 -25.76 -17.63
N ALA A 282 2.59 -24.76 -17.60
CA ALA A 282 2.51 -23.64 -16.68
C ALA A 282 1.29 -22.76 -16.97
N VAL A 283 1.06 -22.40 -18.24
CA VAL A 283 -0.11 -21.63 -18.68
C VAL A 283 -1.42 -22.38 -18.41
N ASP A 284 -1.45 -23.69 -18.65
CA ASP A 284 -2.61 -24.53 -18.35
C ASP A 284 -2.91 -24.56 -16.83
N TYR A 285 -1.88 -24.68 -15.99
CA TYR A 285 -2.02 -24.60 -14.53
C TYR A 285 -2.58 -23.24 -14.09
N ALA A 286 -1.95 -22.17 -14.56
CA ALA A 286 -2.27 -20.80 -14.17
C ALA A 286 -3.72 -20.45 -14.55
N SER A 287 -4.12 -20.79 -15.78
CA SER A 287 -5.49 -20.59 -16.27
C SER A 287 -6.52 -21.38 -15.45
N GLU A 288 -6.23 -22.63 -15.14
CA GLU A 288 -7.15 -23.48 -14.36
C GLU A 288 -7.31 -22.98 -12.92
N ASN A 289 -6.27 -22.38 -12.34
CA ASN A 289 -6.24 -21.96 -10.94
C ASN A 289 -6.64 -20.51 -10.70
N PHE A 290 -6.39 -19.59 -11.63
CA PHE A 290 -6.38 -18.15 -11.34
C PHE A 290 -7.19 -17.28 -12.31
N SER A 291 -7.65 -17.79 -13.46
CA SER A 291 -8.41 -16.96 -14.43
C SER A 291 -9.93 -17.21 -14.45
N LYS A 292 -10.43 -18.27 -13.80
CA LYS A 292 -11.86 -18.66 -13.89
C LYS A 292 -12.81 -17.72 -13.16
N ASP A 293 -12.35 -17.12 -12.06
CA ASP A 293 -13.18 -16.32 -11.16
C ASP A 293 -12.97 -14.81 -11.33
N THR A 294 -12.10 -14.39 -12.26
CA THR A 294 -11.76 -12.98 -12.44
C THR A 294 -11.55 -12.63 -13.91
N SER A 295 -12.31 -11.66 -14.42
CA SER A 295 -12.22 -11.21 -15.81
C SER A 295 -10.99 -10.36 -16.12
N ARG A 296 -10.15 -10.05 -15.11
CA ARG A 296 -8.96 -9.19 -15.25
C ARG A 296 -7.64 -9.94 -15.31
N VAL A 297 -7.62 -11.27 -15.17
CA VAL A 297 -6.39 -12.08 -15.24
C VAL A 297 -6.46 -13.03 -16.43
N GLU A 298 -5.40 -13.03 -17.25
CA GLU A 298 -5.26 -13.95 -18.39
C GLU A 298 -3.83 -14.47 -18.50
N PHE A 299 -3.68 -15.65 -19.13
CA PHE A 299 -2.39 -16.30 -19.32
C PHE A 299 -2.18 -16.70 -20.77
N HIS A 300 -0.99 -16.43 -21.30
CA HIS A 300 -0.63 -16.62 -22.70
C HIS A 300 0.61 -17.49 -22.84
N LEU A 301 0.55 -18.46 -23.77
CA LEU A 301 1.73 -19.22 -24.19
C LEU A 301 2.58 -18.35 -25.12
N SER A 302 3.65 -17.75 -24.60
CA SER A 302 4.46 -16.79 -25.34
C SER A 302 5.91 -16.74 -24.84
N ASP A 303 6.80 -16.32 -25.73
CA ASP A 303 8.18 -15.98 -25.39
C ASP A 303 8.23 -14.59 -24.74
N ALA A 304 8.87 -14.47 -23.59
CA ALA A 304 9.07 -13.20 -22.88
C ALA A 304 9.91 -12.20 -23.69
N CYS A 305 10.77 -12.69 -24.58
CA CYS A 305 11.58 -11.86 -25.48
C CYS A 305 10.78 -11.34 -26.69
N ARG A 306 9.54 -11.82 -26.89
CA ARG A 306 8.69 -11.45 -28.02
C ARG A 306 7.20 -11.64 -27.69
N LEU A 307 6.61 -10.64 -27.05
CA LEU A 307 5.22 -10.50 -26.69
C LEU A 307 4.42 -9.85 -27.83
N SER A 308 4.42 -10.46 -29.01
CA SER A 308 3.83 -9.88 -30.23
C SER A 308 2.31 -9.67 -30.19
N PHE A 309 1.63 -10.22 -29.18
CA PHE A 309 0.21 -10.01 -28.93
C PHE A 309 -0.07 -8.71 -28.16
N LEU A 310 0.96 -8.03 -27.66
CA LEU A 310 0.88 -6.74 -26.99
C LEU A 310 1.33 -5.60 -27.91
N GLU A 311 0.56 -4.52 -27.89
CA GLU A 311 0.88 -3.28 -28.60
C GLU A 311 2.03 -2.53 -27.91
N ASP A 312 2.74 -1.70 -28.67
CA ASP A 312 3.73 -0.77 -28.13
C ASP A 312 3.09 0.19 -27.12
N ALA A 313 3.81 0.55 -26.05
CA ALA A 313 3.35 1.48 -25.03
C ALA A 313 1.93 1.17 -24.49
N SER A 314 1.62 -0.10 -24.25
CA SER A 314 0.32 -0.59 -23.79
C SER A 314 0.30 -1.01 -22.31
N VAL A 315 1.47 -1.21 -21.70
CA VAL A 315 1.66 -1.78 -20.35
C VAL A 315 2.15 -0.71 -19.37
N ASP A 316 1.60 -0.67 -18.16
CA ASP A 316 2.04 0.26 -17.09
C ASP A 316 3.17 -0.36 -16.24
N ILE A 317 3.07 -1.65 -15.94
CA ILE A 317 4.02 -2.39 -15.10
C ILE A 317 4.44 -3.69 -15.80
N PHE A 318 5.74 -3.93 -15.89
CA PHE A 318 6.33 -5.17 -16.40
C PHE A 318 7.10 -5.84 -15.26
N VAL A 319 6.73 -7.06 -14.92
CA VAL A 319 7.38 -7.86 -13.89
C VAL A 319 8.03 -9.07 -14.55
N SER A 320 9.27 -9.38 -14.19
CA SER A 320 9.94 -10.63 -14.60
C SER A 320 11.02 -10.98 -13.57
N PHE A 321 10.71 -11.95 -12.71
CA PHE A 321 11.59 -12.35 -11.62
C PHE A 321 12.34 -13.64 -11.95
N GLU A 322 13.64 -13.65 -11.69
CA GLU A 322 14.54 -14.81 -11.89
C GLU A 322 14.41 -15.39 -13.31
N THR A 323 14.66 -14.53 -14.29
CA THR A 323 14.48 -14.84 -15.72
C THR A 323 15.67 -14.40 -16.56
N LEU A 324 16.29 -13.24 -16.26
CA LEU A 324 17.41 -12.69 -17.04
C LEU A 324 18.62 -13.63 -17.08
N GLU A 325 18.85 -14.39 -16.02
CA GLU A 325 19.89 -15.40 -15.93
C GLU A 325 19.63 -16.63 -16.82
N HIS A 326 18.38 -16.87 -17.19
CA HIS A 326 17.94 -18.06 -17.94
C HIS A 326 17.77 -17.81 -19.44
N VAL A 327 17.48 -16.56 -19.85
CA VAL A 327 17.24 -16.25 -21.26
C VAL A 327 18.57 -16.18 -22.06
N PRO A 328 18.62 -16.73 -23.29
CA PRO A 328 19.82 -16.66 -24.11
C PRO A 328 20.25 -15.23 -24.44
N ASP A 329 19.27 -14.34 -24.65
CA ASP A 329 19.47 -12.93 -24.97
C ASP A 329 18.68 -12.04 -23.98
N PRO A 330 19.28 -11.64 -22.85
CA PRO A 330 18.64 -10.76 -21.87
C PRO A 330 18.31 -9.38 -22.45
N ASP A 331 19.10 -8.90 -23.41
CA ASP A 331 18.90 -7.58 -24.01
C ASP A 331 17.63 -7.59 -24.89
N ALA A 332 17.30 -8.71 -25.54
CA ALA A 332 16.03 -8.89 -26.25
C ALA A 332 14.81 -8.81 -25.32
N LEU A 333 14.87 -9.42 -24.13
CA LEU A 333 13.80 -9.31 -23.12
C LEU A 333 13.65 -7.85 -22.65
N LEU A 334 14.75 -7.18 -22.33
CA LEU A 334 14.72 -5.78 -21.87
C LEU A 334 14.23 -4.83 -22.97
N ALA A 335 14.62 -5.05 -24.22
CA ALA A 335 14.11 -4.30 -25.36
C ALA A 335 12.60 -4.51 -25.57
N GLU A 336 12.12 -5.75 -25.40
CA GLU A 336 10.69 -6.06 -25.49
C GLU A 336 9.89 -5.43 -24.36
N ALA A 337 10.41 -5.47 -23.12
CA ALA A 337 9.83 -4.75 -21.99
C ALA A 337 9.74 -3.24 -22.27
N ALA A 338 10.80 -2.66 -22.84
CA ALA A 338 10.85 -1.24 -23.19
C ALA A 338 9.89 -0.86 -24.33
N ARG A 339 9.59 -1.79 -25.24
CA ARG A 339 8.61 -1.61 -26.32
C ARG A 339 7.19 -1.57 -25.78
N VAL A 340 6.81 -2.54 -24.94
CA VAL A 340 5.43 -2.67 -24.44
C VAL A 340 5.12 -1.68 -23.32
N LEU A 341 6.11 -1.27 -22.52
CA LEU A 341 5.92 -0.30 -21.45
C LEU A 341 5.57 1.08 -22.00
N LYS A 342 4.52 1.68 -21.42
CA LYS A 342 4.21 3.10 -21.58
C LYS A 342 5.41 3.93 -21.12
N PRO A 343 5.62 5.12 -21.70
CA PRO A 343 6.50 6.13 -21.11
C PRO A 343 6.13 6.39 -19.65
N GLY A 344 7.11 6.34 -18.75
CA GLY A 344 6.88 6.41 -17.30
C GLY A 344 6.38 5.11 -16.63
N GLY A 345 6.13 4.05 -17.41
CA GLY A 345 5.85 2.71 -16.90
C GLY A 345 7.08 2.06 -16.27
N ARG A 346 6.88 1.09 -15.37
CA ARG A 346 7.98 0.48 -14.59
C ARG A 346 8.23 -0.98 -14.95
N LEU A 347 9.51 -1.31 -15.00
CA LEU A 347 10.06 -2.65 -15.03
C LEU A 347 10.52 -3.04 -13.62
N LEU A 348 10.11 -4.22 -13.15
CA LEU A 348 10.61 -4.86 -11.94
C LEU A 348 11.21 -6.21 -12.29
N VAL A 349 12.50 -6.38 -11.99
CA VAL A 349 13.24 -7.61 -12.27
C VAL A 349 14.04 -8.08 -11.08
N SER A 350 14.37 -9.37 -11.06
CA SER A 350 15.28 -9.95 -10.07
C SER A 350 16.25 -10.95 -10.71
N VAL A 351 17.44 -11.03 -10.13
CA VAL A 351 18.48 -12.00 -10.50
C VAL A 351 19.19 -12.52 -9.26
N PRO A 352 19.68 -13.77 -9.26
CA PRO A 352 20.63 -14.26 -8.27
C PRO A 352 21.90 -13.40 -8.26
N ASN A 353 22.36 -13.03 -7.07
CA ASN A 353 23.58 -12.22 -6.91
C ASN A 353 24.81 -13.12 -6.84
N ASN A 354 25.66 -13.08 -7.87
CA ASN A 354 26.95 -13.79 -7.92
C ASN A 354 26.80 -15.26 -7.47
N TRP A 355 25.85 -15.95 -8.09
CA TRP A 355 25.45 -17.31 -7.74
C TRP A 355 26.50 -18.32 -8.21
N ALA A 356 27.59 -18.43 -7.45
CA ALA A 356 28.71 -19.31 -7.76
C ALA A 356 28.97 -20.29 -6.61
N ASP A 357 29.33 -21.52 -6.96
CA ASP A 357 29.74 -22.57 -6.03
C ASP A 357 31.15 -22.31 -5.46
N LYS A 358 31.64 -23.23 -4.62
CA LYS A 358 32.98 -23.14 -4.01
C LYS A 358 34.14 -23.13 -5.02
N THR A 359 33.87 -23.47 -6.29
CA THR A 359 34.84 -23.43 -7.39
C THR A 359 34.75 -22.15 -8.22
N GLY A 360 33.81 -21.25 -7.89
CA GLY A 360 33.55 -20.02 -8.62
C GLY A 360 32.70 -20.21 -9.88
N LYS A 361 32.05 -21.37 -10.05
CA LYS A 361 31.17 -21.68 -11.19
C LYS A 361 29.71 -21.66 -10.76
N ASP A 362 28.83 -21.20 -11.63
CA ASP A 362 27.40 -21.36 -11.39
C ASP A 362 27.03 -22.86 -11.44
N PRO A 363 26.48 -23.44 -10.37
CA PRO A 363 26.12 -24.85 -10.35
C PRO A 363 24.80 -25.15 -11.05
N SER A 364 24.02 -24.13 -11.41
CA SER A 364 22.79 -24.30 -12.19
C SER A 364 23.15 -24.48 -13.67
N PRO A 365 22.83 -25.63 -14.29
CA PRO A 365 23.05 -25.81 -15.74
C PRO A 365 22.14 -24.91 -16.59
N TRP A 366 21.16 -24.24 -15.96
CA TRP A 366 20.18 -23.39 -16.61
C TRP A 366 20.49 -21.90 -16.50
N HIS A 367 21.52 -21.50 -15.74
CA HIS A 367 21.99 -20.11 -15.71
C HIS A 367 22.98 -19.89 -16.84
N LEU A 368 22.56 -19.12 -17.83
CA LEU A 368 23.39 -18.68 -18.95
C LEU A 368 24.21 -17.44 -18.58
N HIS A 369 23.77 -16.68 -17.56
CA HIS A 369 24.39 -15.43 -17.14
C HIS A 369 24.52 -15.33 -15.62
N VAL A 370 25.69 -14.91 -15.14
CA VAL A 370 25.92 -14.54 -13.74
C VAL A 370 25.83 -13.03 -13.58
N TYR A 371 25.08 -12.58 -12.58
CA TYR A 371 24.84 -11.17 -12.33
C TYR A 371 25.50 -10.68 -11.04
N ASP A 372 25.98 -9.44 -11.09
CA ASP A 372 26.18 -8.58 -9.95
C ASP A 372 25.44 -7.24 -10.19
N TRP A 373 25.45 -6.35 -9.20
CA TRP A 373 24.75 -5.08 -9.34
C TRP A 373 25.30 -4.21 -10.49
N PRO A 374 26.62 -4.00 -10.64
CA PRO A 374 27.16 -3.25 -11.78
C PRO A 374 26.70 -3.76 -13.15
N ARG A 375 26.70 -5.08 -13.37
CA ARG A 375 26.22 -5.67 -14.63
C ARG A 375 24.73 -5.44 -14.83
N LEU A 376 23.92 -5.76 -13.83
CA LEU A 376 22.46 -5.60 -13.91
C LEU A 376 22.10 -4.14 -14.20
N HIS A 377 22.66 -3.22 -13.42
CA HIS A 377 22.44 -1.78 -13.58
C HIS A 377 22.84 -1.30 -14.99
N ALA A 378 24.02 -1.68 -15.47
CA ALA A 378 24.50 -1.27 -16.80
C ALA A 378 23.62 -1.78 -17.95
N GLN A 379 23.06 -3.00 -17.85
CA GLN A 379 22.11 -3.50 -18.85
C GLN A 379 20.77 -2.76 -18.79
N LEU A 380 20.23 -2.54 -17.59
CA LEU A 380 18.95 -1.82 -17.43
C LEU A 380 19.03 -0.36 -17.93
N GLN A 381 20.15 0.33 -17.69
CA GLN A 381 20.33 1.72 -18.10
C GLN A 381 20.32 1.95 -19.62
N GLN A 382 20.44 0.89 -20.44
CA GLN A 382 20.35 1.03 -21.90
C GLN A 382 18.95 1.42 -22.37
N HIS A 383 17.91 1.07 -21.59
CA HIS A 383 16.51 1.28 -21.96
C HIS A 383 15.68 2.02 -20.92
N PHE A 384 16.15 2.10 -19.67
CA PHE A 384 15.39 2.55 -18.51
C PHE A 384 16.18 3.49 -17.60
N LEU A 385 15.45 4.30 -16.84
CA LEU A 385 15.93 5.07 -15.70
C LEU A 385 15.89 4.16 -14.46
N VAL A 386 17.05 3.72 -13.95
CA VAL A 386 17.10 2.83 -12.79
C VAL A 386 16.81 3.60 -11.50
N GLU A 387 15.60 3.45 -10.98
CA GLU A 387 15.12 4.18 -9.80
C GLU A 387 15.71 3.62 -8.50
N GLN A 388 15.74 2.29 -8.40
CA GLN A 388 15.97 1.62 -7.12
C GLN A 388 16.60 0.25 -7.31
N GLY A 389 17.55 -0.08 -6.44
CA GLY A 389 18.03 -1.45 -6.23
C GLY A 389 17.50 -2.01 -4.91
N CYS A 390 17.33 -3.32 -4.84
CA CYS A 390 17.05 -4.02 -3.59
C CYS A 390 17.95 -5.24 -3.45
N GLY A 391 18.32 -5.57 -2.21
CA GLY A 391 18.95 -6.83 -1.86
C GLY A 391 17.99 -7.65 -1.02
N GLU A 392 17.85 -8.92 -1.36
CA GLU A 392 17.04 -9.87 -0.61
C GLU A 392 17.88 -11.08 -0.20
N THR A 393 17.70 -11.49 1.06
CA THR A 393 18.30 -12.70 1.63
C THR A 393 17.18 -13.52 2.23
N ALA A 394 17.04 -14.77 1.79
CA ALA A 394 16.07 -15.70 2.36
C ALA A 394 16.71 -16.55 3.47
N GLY A 395 18.02 -16.76 3.37
CA GLY A 395 18.76 -17.76 4.12
C GLY A 395 18.56 -19.15 3.50
N GLY A 396 19.55 -20.02 3.66
CA GLY A 396 19.56 -21.36 3.06
C GLY A 396 19.91 -21.42 1.58
N GLY A 397 20.16 -20.28 0.92
CA GLY A 397 20.74 -20.22 -0.42
C GLY A 397 22.26 -20.39 -0.41
N MET A 398 22.91 -20.28 -1.58
CA MET A 398 24.34 -20.59 -1.67
C MET A 398 25.26 -19.49 -1.13
N ARG A 399 24.88 -18.23 -1.34
CA ARG A 399 25.73 -17.08 -1.02
C ARG A 399 25.70 -16.73 0.46
N LEU A 400 24.51 -16.70 1.06
CA LEU A 400 24.32 -16.37 2.47
C LEU A 400 23.50 -17.45 3.22
N PRO A 401 23.95 -18.72 3.22
CA PRO A 401 23.17 -19.87 3.69
C PRO A 401 22.70 -19.78 5.14
N THR A 402 23.44 -19.07 5.99
CA THR A 402 23.15 -18.95 7.43
C THR A 402 22.64 -17.58 7.83
N HIS A 403 22.48 -16.65 6.88
CA HIS A 403 21.98 -15.32 7.20
C HIS A 403 20.47 -15.37 7.44
N PRO A 404 19.95 -14.55 8.36
CA PRO A 404 18.51 -14.44 8.57
C PRO A 404 17.85 -13.82 7.33
N ARG A 405 16.52 -14.00 7.23
CA ARG A 405 15.71 -13.27 6.24
C ARG A 405 15.93 -11.76 6.38
N ASP A 406 16.23 -11.10 5.28
CA ASP A 406 16.49 -9.66 5.22
C ASP A 406 16.10 -9.10 3.85
N PHE A 407 15.55 -7.90 3.84
CA PHE A 407 15.27 -7.14 2.63
C PHE A 407 15.66 -5.68 2.84
N PHE A 408 16.37 -5.11 1.87
CA PHE A 408 16.74 -3.70 1.93
C PHE A 408 16.69 -3.04 0.56
N VAL A 409 16.37 -1.75 0.60
CA VAL A 409 16.26 -0.87 -0.55
C VAL A 409 17.44 0.11 -0.54
N PHE A 410 17.99 0.39 -1.72
CA PHE A 410 19.02 1.41 -1.92
C PHE A 410 18.80 2.16 -3.23
N SER A 411 19.48 3.31 -3.39
CA SER A 411 19.41 4.09 -4.63
C SER A 411 19.86 3.26 -5.81
N GLY A 412 19.15 3.36 -6.94
CA GLY A 412 19.58 2.73 -8.18
C GLY A 412 20.99 3.13 -8.63
N GLN A 413 21.50 4.28 -8.19
CA GLN A 413 22.81 4.81 -8.57
C GLN A 413 23.94 4.41 -7.61
N GLU A 414 23.61 3.75 -6.50
CA GLU A 414 24.58 3.40 -5.47
C GLU A 414 24.97 1.92 -5.53
N VAL A 415 26.10 1.60 -4.91
CA VAL A 415 26.49 0.21 -4.66
C VAL A 415 25.62 -0.34 -3.54
N PRO A 416 25.19 -1.63 -3.60
CA PRO A 416 24.43 -2.24 -2.51
C PRO A 416 25.14 -2.02 -1.16
N PRO A 417 24.45 -1.52 -0.13
CA PRO A 417 25.05 -1.18 1.16
C PRO A 417 25.53 -2.42 1.95
N ARG A 418 25.01 -3.60 1.61
CA ARG A 418 25.41 -4.89 2.15
C ARG A 418 25.16 -5.99 1.13
N ASP A 419 25.73 -7.16 1.38
CA ASP A 419 25.56 -8.32 0.49
C ASP A 419 24.15 -8.91 0.60
N SER A 420 23.73 -9.64 -0.43
CA SER A 420 22.41 -10.29 -0.52
C SER A 420 22.47 -11.51 -1.44
N GLU A 421 21.49 -12.41 -1.34
CA GLU A 421 21.39 -13.60 -2.20
C GLU A 421 20.77 -13.29 -3.56
N TRP A 422 19.81 -12.36 -3.60
CA TRP A 422 19.17 -11.88 -4.82
C TRP A 422 19.24 -10.35 -4.90
N LEU A 423 19.42 -9.86 -6.13
CA LEU A 423 19.29 -8.46 -6.48
C LEU A 423 17.95 -8.26 -7.17
N LEU A 424 17.23 -7.21 -6.78
CA LEU A 424 16.07 -6.71 -7.49
C LEU A 424 16.34 -5.30 -8.00
N ALA A 425 15.70 -4.94 -9.11
CA ALA A 425 15.75 -3.58 -9.62
C ALA A 425 14.35 -3.09 -10.00
N VAL A 426 14.08 -1.82 -9.71
CA VAL A 426 12.95 -1.06 -10.23
C VAL A 426 13.50 -0.03 -11.20
N ALA A 427 13.06 -0.08 -12.45
CA ALA A 427 13.51 0.81 -13.49
C ALA A 427 12.31 1.37 -14.27
N MET A 428 12.38 2.63 -14.67
CA MET A 428 11.28 3.33 -15.34
C MET A 428 11.60 3.53 -16.82
N ARG A 429 10.66 3.25 -17.71
CA ARG A 429 10.75 3.65 -19.11
C ARG A 429 10.78 5.17 -19.18
N ASP A 430 11.80 5.74 -19.83
CA ASP A 430 12.01 7.19 -19.81
C ASP A 430 10.72 7.95 -20.21
N PRO A 431 10.11 8.74 -19.30
CA PRO A 431 8.85 9.40 -19.57
C PRO A 431 8.98 10.49 -20.63
N LEU A 432 10.20 10.98 -20.93
CA LEU A 432 10.42 11.91 -22.04
C LEU A 432 10.19 11.27 -23.42
N ALA A 433 10.18 9.94 -23.52
CA ALA A 433 9.78 9.24 -24.73
C ALA A 433 8.26 9.28 -24.99
N GLY A 434 7.49 9.98 -24.15
CA GLY A 434 6.03 10.04 -24.23
C GLY A 434 5.43 11.14 -25.10
N GLU A 435 6.23 12.03 -25.66
CA GLU A 435 5.70 13.03 -26.59
C GLU A 435 5.11 12.34 -27.84
N GLY A 436 3.85 12.66 -28.16
CA GLY A 436 3.11 12.03 -29.25
C GLY A 436 2.55 10.64 -28.94
N VAL A 437 2.81 10.07 -27.76
CA VAL A 437 2.21 8.80 -27.32
C VAL A 437 0.85 9.09 -26.67
N PRO A 438 -0.25 8.46 -27.11
CA PRO A 438 -1.57 8.64 -26.51
C PRO A 438 -1.54 8.45 -24.99
N TYR A 439 -2.19 9.37 -24.27
CA TYR A 439 -2.27 9.32 -22.82
C TYR A 439 -3.72 9.17 -22.37
N ARG A 440 -3.92 8.28 -21.40
CA ARG A 440 -5.17 8.13 -20.68
C ARG A 440 -4.83 7.89 -19.20
N ASP A 441 -5.36 8.74 -18.33
CA ASP A 441 -5.25 8.49 -16.89
C ASP A 441 -6.18 7.33 -16.51
N THR A 442 -5.62 6.32 -15.86
CA THR A 442 -6.31 5.08 -15.46
C THR A 442 -6.84 5.13 -14.03
N MET A 443 -6.40 6.09 -13.21
CA MET A 443 -6.74 6.15 -11.79
C MET A 443 -8.16 6.69 -11.56
N TYR A 444 -8.69 7.49 -12.50
CA TYR A 444 -10.00 8.14 -12.37
C TYR A 444 -10.94 7.90 -13.58
N PRO A 445 -11.31 6.64 -13.88
CA PRO A 445 -12.03 6.29 -15.12
C PRO A 445 -13.50 6.75 -15.16
N ASP A 446 -14.15 6.87 -14.00
CA ASP A 446 -15.60 7.16 -13.85
C ASP A 446 -15.88 8.53 -13.18
N ALA A 447 -14.89 9.43 -13.14
CA ALA A 447 -15.10 10.73 -12.55
C ALA A 447 -15.90 11.62 -13.51
N GLU A 448 -17.03 12.18 -13.05
CA GLU A 448 -17.43 13.54 -13.44
C GLU A 448 -16.32 14.45 -12.92
N ALA A 449 -15.22 14.53 -13.68
CA ALA A 449 -13.97 15.12 -13.22
C ALA A 449 -14.23 16.59 -12.80
N PRO A 450 -13.68 17.07 -11.66
CA PRO A 450 -13.47 18.49 -11.47
C PRO A 450 -12.68 18.96 -12.69
N ALA A 451 -13.24 19.91 -13.43
CA ALA A 451 -12.99 20.16 -14.86
C ALA A 451 -11.51 20.30 -15.32
N ASN A 452 -10.54 20.34 -14.40
CA ASN A 452 -9.13 20.58 -14.67
C ASN A 452 -8.17 19.66 -13.92
N LEU A 453 -8.62 18.87 -12.94
CA LEU A 453 -7.70 18.26 -11.97
C LEU A 453 -6.91 17.08 -12.53
N ILE A 454 -7.55 16.33 -13.43
CA ILE A 454 -7.01 15.12 -14.06
C ILE A 454 -6.85 15.29 -15.58
N GLU A 455 -6.95 16.53 -16.08
CA GLU A 455 -6.94 16.87 -17.50
C GLU A 455 -5.50 17.04 -18.02
N PHE A 456 -4.66 16.06 -17.71
CA PHE A 456 -3.23 16.10 -18.05
C PHE A 456 -3.03 16.10 -19.57
N ALA A 457 -3.76 15.24 -20.29
CA ALA A 457 -3.68 15.15 -21.76
C ALA A 457 -4.08 16.45 -22.47
N ARG A 458 -4.88 17.31 -21.82
CA ARG A 458 -5.32 18.58 -22.37
C ARG A 458 -4.26 19.67 -22.22
N ASP A 459 -3.63 19.75 -21.04
CA ASP A 459 -2.79 20.91 -20.68
C ASP A 459 -1.28 20.64 -20.77
N TYR A 460 -0.80 19.41 -20.53
CA TYR A 460 0.63 19.07 -20.63
C TYR A 460 0.99 18.75 -22.07
N VAL A 461 2.21 19.13 -22.47
CA VAL A 461 2.78 18.69 -23.74
C VAL A 461 3.09 17.19 -23.67
N ASN A 462 3.64 16.74 -22.53
CA ASN A 462 3.87 15.33 -22.25
C ASN A 462 3.22 14.91 -20.92
N PRO A 463 1.96 14.45 -20.95
CA PRO A 463 1.24 14.04 -19.75
C PRO A 463 1.83 12.79 -19.06
N HIS A 464 2.67 11.99 -19.73
CA HIS A 464 3.34 10.84 -19.11
C HIS A 464 4.34 11.24 -18.02
N LEU A 465 4.78 12.51 -18.00
CA LEU A 465 5.65 13.04 -16.95
C LEU A 465 4.97 13.16 -15.59
N VAL A 466 3.64 13.29 -15.53
CA VAL A 466 2.92 13.66 -14.30
C VAL A 466 3.20 12.66 -13.18
N HIS A 467 3.04 11.37 -13.47
CA HIS A 467 3.20 10.32 -12.47
C HIS A 467 4.67 10.02 -12.16
N ALA A 468 5.60 10.32 -13.06
CA ALA A 468 7.04 10.14 -12.84
C ALA A 468 7.67 11.31 -12.06
N LEU A 469 7.21 12.55 -12.29
CA LEU A 469 7.85 13.77 -11.82
C LEU A 469 7.20 14.33 -10.55
N VAL A 470 5.86 14.28 -10.44
CA VAL A 470 5.14 15.12 -9.45
C VAL A 470 4.15 14.38 -8.56
N SER A 471 3.47 13.33 -9.03
CA SER A 471 2.41 12.68 -8.26
C SER A 471 2.99 11.82 -7.14
N LEU A 472 2.69 12.14 -5.88
CA LEU A 472 2.97 11.23 -4.76
C LEU A 472 1.86 10.18 -4.62
N PRO A 473 2.17 8.92 -4.22
CA PRO A 473 3.50 8.37 -3.95
C PRO A 473 4.24 7.82 -5.21
N TRP A 474 3.72 8.08 -6.40
CA TRP A 474 4.09 7.43 -7.67
C TRP A 474 5.35 7.97 -8.36
N ARG A 475 5.74 9.22 -8.09
CA ARG A 475 6.91 9.87 -8.67
C ARG A 475 8.21 9.17 -8.28
N ILE A 476 9.25 9.39 -9.07
CA ILE A 476 10.61 8.94 -8.76
C ILE A 476 10.97 9.39 -7.34
N ARG A 477 11.33 8.42 -6.48
CA ARG A 477 11.70 8.66 -5.08
C ARG A 477 13.18 8.94 -4.91
N ASP A 478 14.02 8.41 -5.81
CA ASP A 478 15.44 8.71 -5.83
C ASP A 478 15.67 10.21 -6.12
N ARG A 479 16.31 10.90 -5.18
CA ARG A 479 16.46 12.35 -5.23
C ARG A 479 17.32 12.79 -6.41
N ALA A 480 18.40 12.06 -6.71
CA ALA A 480 19.35 12.41 -7.76
C ALA A 480 18.72 12.21 -9.14
N LEU A 481 18.05 11.07 -9.35
CA LEU A 481 17.36 10.75 -10.58
C LEU A 481 16.17 11.68 -10.84
N LEU A 482 15.39 12.00 -9.81
CA LEU A 482 14.31 12.97 -9.93
C LEU A 482 14.85 14.36 -10.30
N ALA A 483 15.98 14.76 -9.72
CA ALA A 483 16.64 16.04 -10.06
C ALA A 483 17.09 16.07 -11.52
N ASP A 484 17.63 14.95 -11.99
CA ASP A 484 18.07 14.77 -13.37
C ASP A 484 16.90 14.86 -14.35
N LEU A 485 15.84 14.09 -14.11
CA LEU A 485 14.62 14.16 -14.92
C LEU A 485 14.05 15.58 -14.92
N ALA A 486 13.97 16.24 -13.76
CA ALA A 486 13.46 17.61 -13.67
C ALA A 486 14.32 18.60 -14.47
N ARG A 487 15.65 18.50 -14.45
CA ARG A 487 16.52 19.33 -15.30
C ARG A 487 16.29 19.06 -16.78
N ARG A 488 16.22 17.79 -17.19
CA ARG A 488 15.96 17.41 -18.58
C ARG A 488 14.60 17.94 -19.06
N VAL A 489 13.57 17.89 -18.23
CA VAL A 489 12.24 18.47 -18.53
C VAL A 489 12.31 20.00 -18.60
N HIS A 490 13.00 20.64 -17.65
CA HIS A 490 13.20 22.09 -17.65
C HIS A 490 13.86 22.59 -18.94
N ASP A 491 14.91 21.89 -19.40
CA ASP A 491 15.68 22.26 -20.60
C ASP A 491 14.93 21.95 -21.90
N HIS A 492 14.08 20.91 -21.90
CA HIS A 492 13.39 20.43 -23.08
C HIS A 492 12.11 21.19 -23.40
N TYR A 493 11.29 21.52 -22.39
CA TYR A 493 9.97 22.14 -22.62
C TYR A 493 10.01 23.66 -22.48
N ALA A 494 9.22 24.33 -23.31
CA ALA A 494 9.09 25.78 -23.28
C ALA A 494 8.53 26.27 -21.94
N ILE A 495 8.99 27.45 -21.50
CA ILE A 495 8.59 28.04 -20.22
C ILE A 495 7.08 28.26 -20.06
N THR A 496 6.34 28.34 -21.17
CA THR A 496 4.88 28.51 -21.20
C THR A 496 4.09 27.22 -20.98
N THR A 497 4.77 26.08 -20.75
CA THR A 497 4.14 24.77 -20.59
C THR A 497 4.02 24.38 -19.12
N PRO A 498 2.98 23.61 -18.73
CA PRO A 498 2.90 23.03 -17.39
C PRO A 498 4.07 22.11 -17.07
N ASP A 499 4.62 21.41 -18.07
CA ASP A 499 5.76 20.49 -17.98
C ASP A 499 7.00 21.21 -17.41
N HIS A 500 7.37 22.34 -18.04
CA HIS A 500 8.47 23.19 -17.58
C HIS A 500 8.20 23.75 -16.17
N ALA A 501 6.99 24.26 -15.94
CA ALA A 501 6.64 24.85 -14.65
C ALA A 501 6.62 23.82 -13.50
N ALA A 502 6.25 22.58 -13.79
CA ALA A 502 6.34 21.44 -12.88
C ALA A 502 7.79 21.12 -12.51
N ALA A 503 8.67 21.03 -13.52
CA ALA A 503 10.08 20.77 -13.34
C ALA A 503 10.78 21.82 -12.46
N VAL A 504 10.55 23.10 -12.72
CA VAL A 504 11.09 24.18 -11.88
C VAL A 504 10.59 24.08 -10.45
N CYS A 505 9.31 23.74 -10.25
CA CYS A 505 8.77 23.55 -8.91
C CYS A 505 9.46 22.39 -8.18
N VAL A 506 9.70 21.26 -8.85
CA VAL A 506 10.43 20.11 -8.29
C VAL A 506 11.85 20.51 -7.89
N LEU A 507 12.58 21.19 -8.77
CA LEU A 507 13.94 21.67 -8.49
C LEU A 507 13.96 22.65 -7.31
N ALA A 508 12.97 23.53 -7.20
CA ALA A 508 12.86 24.48 -6.09
C ALA A 508 12.67 23.77 -4.73
N TYR A 509 11.81 22.74 -4.66
CA TYR A 509 11.66 21.95 -3.44
C TYR A 509 12.92 21.13 -3.12
N GLN A 510 13.62 20.60 -4.12
CA GLN A 510 14.88 19.92 -3.87
C GLN A 510 15.96 20.86 -3.29
N GLU A 511 16.00 22.13 -3.70
CA GLU A 511 16.88 23.14 -3.11
C GLU A 511 16.42 23.56 -1.70
N LEU A 512 15.12 23.58 -1.42
CA LEU A 512 14.60 23.78 -0.06
C LEU A 512 15.04 22.67 0.91
N ASP A 513 15.21 21.45 0.42
CA ASP A 513 15.72 20.32 1.21
C ASP A 513 17.26 20.20 1.15
N ASN A 514 17.95 21.11 0.46
CA ASN A 514 19.41 21.10 0.35
C ASN A 514 20.03 21.83 1.54
N HIS A 515 20.78 21.11 2.40
CA HIS A 515 21.46 21.72 3.55
C HIS A 515 22.60 22.67 3.16
N ALA A 516 23.14 22.55 1.95
CA ALA A 516 24.19 23.41 1.40
C ALA A 516 23.65 24.55 0.51
N LEU A 517 22.37 24.91 0.64
CA LEU A 517 21.76 25.99 -0.13
C LEU A 517 22.46 27.34 0.14
N THR A 518 22.93 28.00 -0.92
CA THR A 518 23.48 29.35 -0.85
C THR A 518 22.46 30.40 -1.27
N ALA A 519 22.66 31.65 -0.86
CA ALA A 519 21.80 32.77 -1.28
C ALA A 519 21.80 32.96 -2.81
N GLU A 520 22.95 32.76 -3.46
CA GLU A 520 23.08 32.83 -4.92
C GLU A 520 22.24 31.76 -5.62
N ARG A 521 22.35 30.49 -5.20
CA ARG A 521 21.54 29.39 -5.75
C ARG A 521 20.05 29.63 -5.56
N ALA A 522 19.64 30.05 -4.36
CA ALA A 522 18.25 30.37 -4.08
C ALA A 522 17.73 31.50 -4.99
N ARG A 523 18.50 32.57 -5.17
CA ARG A 523 18.12 33.69 -6.07
C ARG A 523 18.04 33.25 -7.53
N ALA A 524 18.92 32.36 -7.99
CA ALA A 524 18.86 31.81 -9.34
C ALA A 524 17.54 31.04 -9.57
N VAL A 525 17.16 30.17 -8.64
CA VAL A 525 15.88 29.44 -8.71
C VAL A 525 14.68 30.39 -8.66
N ILE A 526 14.70 31.39 -7.77
CA ILE A 526 13.66 32.42 -7.70
C ILE A 526 13.56 33.19 -9.02
N GLY A 527 14.68 33.46 -9.68
CA GLY A 527 14.71 34.10 -11.01
C GLY A 527 13.96 33.30 -12.08
N GLY A 528 14.14 31.97 -12.11
CA GLY A 528 13.36 31.09 -13.00
C GLY A 528 11.86 31.08 -12.65
N ILE A 529 11.52 31.07 -11.36
CA ILE A 529 10.13 31.15 -10.89
C ILE A 529 9.47 32.49 -11.27
N GLU A 530 10.21 33.59 -11.25
CA GLU A 530 9.71 34.90 -11.68
C GLU A 530 9.21 34.88 -13.12
N GLN A 531 9.95 34.22 -14.01
CA GLN A 531 9.55 34.09 -15.41
C GLN A 531 8.26 33.26 -15.55
N ILE A 532 8.13 32.15 -14.82
CA ILE A 532 6.90 31.32 -14.81
C ILE A 532 5.70 32.13 -14.32
N CYS A 533 5.85 32.83 -13.20
CA CYS A 533 4.75 33.59 -12.58
C CYS A 533 4.37 34.85 -13.36
N SER A 534 5.25 35.34 -14.23
CA SER A 534 5.00 36.52 -15.07
C SER A 534 4.44 36.17 -16.45
N SER A 535 4.35 34.88 -16.77
CA SER A 535 3.73 34.39 -18.00
C SER A 535 2.20 34.45 -17.93
N ASP A 536 1.58 34.86 -19.03
CA ASP A 536 0.13 34.89 -19.23
C ASP A 536 -0.45 33.54 -19.72
N ALA A 537 0.32 32.45 -19.64
CA ALA A 537 -0.13 31.13 -20.06
C ALA A 537 -1.44 30.73 -19.35
N ALA A 538 -2.39 30.28 -20.17
CA ALA A 538 -3.81 30.25 -19.81
C ALA A 538 -4.29 28.91 -19.25
N THR A 539 -3.50 27.84 -19.31
CA THR A 539 -4.01 26.52 -18.92
C THR A 539 -4.20 26.41 -17.40
N PRO A 540 -5.25 25.73 -16.94
CA PRO A 540 -5.47 25.47 -15.52
C PRO A 540 -4.28 24.79 -14.84
N HIS A 541 -3.65 23.79 -15.48
CA HIS A 541 -2.46 23.16 -14.92
C HIS A 541 -1.24 24.10 -14.85
N TYR A 542 -1.09 25.05 -15.78
CA TYR A 542 -0.05 26.08 -15.64
C TYR A 542 -0.31 26.97 -14.43
N ARG A 543 -1.57 27.37 -14.19
CA ARG A 543 -1.97 28.15 -13.01
C ARG A 543 -1.65 27.43 -11.70
N ARG A 544 -1.89 26.10 -11.64
CA ARG A 544 -1.51 25.26 -10.49
C ARG A 544 -0.01 25.35 -10.17
N TRP A 545 0.83 25.39 -11.21
CA TRP A 545 2.27 25.52 -11.04
C TRP A 545 2.72 26.93 -10.71
N GLN A 546 2.05 27.97 -11.19
CA GLN A 546 2.33 29.34 -10.73
C GLN A 546 2.09 29.51 -9.23
N ILE A 547 1.00 28.95 -8.70
CA ILE A 547 0.72 28.93 -7.26
C ILE A 547 1.83 28.19 -6.50
N SER A 548 2.19 27.00 -6.97
CA SER A 548 3.18 26.15 -6.30
C SER A 548 4.59 26.74 -6.34
N ASN A 549 4.99 27.31 -7.48
CA ASN A 549 6.28 27.99 -7.64
C ASN A 549 6.34 29.28 -6.81
N ALA A 550 5.29 30.11 -6.80
CA ALA A 550 5.26 31.31 -5.97
C ALA A 550 5.43 30.98 -4.47
N TYR A 551 4.78 29.91 -4.01
CA TYR A 551 4.97 29.41 -2.64
C TYR A 551 6.42 28.96 -2.39
N ALA A 552 7.00 28.18 -3.31
CA ALA A 552 8.39 27.71 -3.19
C ALA A 552 9.40 28.87 -3.19
N ALA A 553 9.21 29.89 -4.03
CA ALA A 553 10.02 31.10 -4.04
C ALA A 553 9.94 31.86 -2.71
N ALA A 554 8.74 31.96 -2.12
CA ALA A 554 8.57 32.57 -0.80
C ALA A 554 9.36 31.83 0.30
N LEU A 555 9.31 30.49 0.27
CA LEU A 555 10.07 29.66 1.20
C LEU A 555 11.58 29.81 1.01
N LEU A 556 12.06 29.84 -0.24
CA LEU A 556 13.48 30.03 -0.56
C LEU A 556 13.97 31.40 -0.09
N ALA A 557 13.22 32.47 -0.41
CA ALA A 557 13.53 33.83 0.01
C ALA A 557 13.59 33.93 1.54
N ARG A 558 12.61 33.34 2.25
CA ARG A 558 12.61 33.29 3.71
C ARG A 558 13.81 32.54 4.26
N ARG A 559 14.19 31.42 3.65
CA ARG A 559 15.31 30.57 4.08
C ARG A 559 16.66 31.29 3.98
N ILE A 560 16.82 32.20 3.03
CA ILE A 560 18.03 33.02 2.88
C ILE A 560 17.96 34.36 3.61
N GLY A 561 16.92 34.59 4.41
CA GLY A 561 16.72 35.83 5.16
C GLY A 561 16.25 37.03 4.34
N ALA A 562 15.89 36.85 3.06
CA ALA A 562 15.32 37.90 2.21
C ALA A 562 13.83 38.08 2.53
N LEU A 563 13.53 38.64 3.70
CA LEU A 563 12.17 38.69 4.24
C LEU A 563 11.22 39.54 3.41
N ASP A 564 11.68 40.64 2.81
CA ASP A 564 10.84 41.48 1.94
C ASP A 564 10.43 40.73 0.65
N ASP A 565 11.39 40.03 0.04
CA ASP A 565 11.14 39.16 -1.11
C ASP A 565 10.17 38.02 -0.72
N ALA A 566 10.37 37.42 0.46
CA ALA A 566 9.50 36.37 0.98
C ALA A 566 8.06 36.87 1.17
N THR A 567 7.88 38.06 1.75
CA THR A 567 6.58 38.72 1.89
C THR A 567 5.93 38.90 0.53
N ARG A 568 6.63 39.48 -0.46
CA ARG A 568 6.11 39.68 -1.82
C ARG A 568 5.63 38.37 -2.45
N TRP A 569 6.41 37.31 -2.31
CA TRP A 569 6.08 36.01 -2.89
C TRP A 569 4.92 35.30 -2.18
N PHE A 570 4.83 35.38 -0.85
CA PHE A 570 3.68 34.87 -0.13
C PHE A 570 2.39 35.63 -0.48
N GLN A 571 2.47 36.95 -0.63
CA GLN A 571 1.36 37.78 -1.10
C GLN A 571 0.90 37.33 -2.50
N ARG A 572 1.83 37.24 -3.46
CA ARG A 572 1.54 36.77 -4.83
C ARG A 572 0.92 35.37 -4.85
N CYS A 573 1.42 34.45 -4.02
CA CYS A 573 0.86 33.11 -3.90
C CYS A 573 -0.57 33.12 -3.33
N ALA A 574 -0.81 33.90 -2.27
CA ALA A 574 -2.14 34.05 -1.67
C ALA A 574 -3.13 34.74 -2.63
N ASP A 575 -2.62 35.58 -3.54
CA ASP A 575 -3.42 36.38 -4.46
C ASP A 575 -3.94 35.63 -5.68
N TYR A 576 -3.34 34.48 -6.04
CA TYR A 576 -3.84 33.65 -7.13
C TYR A 576 -5.24 33.08 -6.87
N ASP A 577 -6.06 33.07 -7.90
CA ASP A 577 -7.30 32.31 -7.91
C ASP A 577 -7.00 30.82 -8.10
N TYR A 578 -6.97 30.08 -6.99
CA TYR A 578 -6.75 28.63 -7.02
C TYR A 578 -7.98 27.85 -7.50
N LEU A 579 -9.18 28.44 -7.42
CA LEU A 579 -10.43 27.81 -7.87
C LEU A 579 -10.46 27.68 -9.39
N TYR A 580 -9.76 28.55 -10.12
CA TYR A 580 -9.52 28.39 -11.54
C TYR A 580 -8.94 27.03 -11.90
N PHE A 581 -8.07 26.47 -11.05
CA PHE A 581 -7.57 25.12 -11.20
C PHE A 581 -8.47 24.10 -10.48
N SER A 582 -8.48 24.11 -9.14
CA SER A 582 -9.19 23.10 -8.35
C SER A 582 -9.47 23.61 -6.95
N HIS A 583 -10.63 23.22 -6.43
CA HIS A 583 -11.03 23.42 -5.03
C HIS A 583 -10.09 22.73 -4.04
N THR A 584 -9.25 21.79 -4.48
CA THR A 584 -8.33 21.06 -3.61
C THR A 584 -6.94 21.69 -3.49
N LEU A 585 -6.67 22.81 -4.18
CA LEU A 585 -5.35 23.49 -4.16
C LEU A 585 -5.25 24.60 -3.10
N ALA A 586 -6.21 24.71 -2.18
CA ALA A 586 -6.25 25.80 -1.19
C ALA A 586 -5.09 25.78 -0.18
N THR A 587 -4.40 24.65 0.00
CA THR A 587 -3.31 24.49 1.00
C THR A 587 -2.26 25.59 0.87
N LYS A 588 -1.73 25.77 -0.33
CA LYS A 588 -0.65 26.74 -0.58
C LYS A 588 -1.14 28.18 -0.41
N THR A 589 -2.35 28.50 -0.88
CA THR A 589 -2.87 29.87 -0.83
C THR A 589 -3.20 30.30 0.60
N VAL A 590 -3.82 29.43 1.41
CA VAL A 590 -4.12 29.73 2.83
C VAL A 590 -2.84 29.82 3.67
N SER A 591 -1.90 28.88 3.49
CA SER A 591 -0.61 28.90 4.18
C SER A 591 0.24 30.12 3.80
N ALA A 592 0.17 30.56 2.53
CA ALA A 592 0.82 31.78 2.08
C ALA A 592 0.18 33.02 2.69
N ALA A 593 -1.15 33.09 2.75
CA ALA A 593 -1.87 34.21 3.35
C ALA A 593 -1.50 34.39 4.83
N TYR A 594 -1.47 33.30 5.61
CA TYR A 594 -0.99 33.32 6.98
C TYR A 594 0.47 33.82 7.08
N SER A 595 1.37 33.28 6.26
CA SER A 595 2.80 33.63 6.28
C SER A 595 3.05 35.08 5.89
N ALA A 596 2.34 35.59 4.88
CA ALA A 596 2.36 37.01 4.50
C ALA A 596 1.88 37.89 5.65
N GLY A 597 0.76 37.54 6.29
CA GLY A 597 0.23 38.28 7.43
C GLY A 597 1.23 38.38 8.58
N MET A 598 1.89 37.28 8.93
CA MET A 598 2.90 37.26 9.99
C MET A 598 4.12 38.14 9.67
N LEU A 599 4.62 38.10 8.43
CA LEU A 599 5.77 38.92 8.03
C LEU A 599 5.40 40.42 7.99
N LEU A 600 4.24 40.76 7.44
CA LEU A 600 3.72 42.14 7.43
C LEU A 600 3.54 42.67 8.85
N LEU A 601 3.04 41.84 9.76
CA LEU A 601 2.90 42.22 11.16
C LEU A 601 4.26 42.49 11.81
N ALA A 602 5.26 41.65 11.54
CA ALA A 602 6.63 41.84 12.02
C ALA A 602 7.27 43.13 11.45
N GLN A 603 6.87 43.54 10.24
CA GLN A 603 7.29 44.79 9.60
C GLN A 603 6.49 46.03 10.06
N GLY A 604 5.49 45.86 10.95
CA GLY A 604 4.65 46.96 11.45
C GLY A 604 3.46 47.33 10.55
N HIS A 605 3.19 46.55 9.50
CA HIS A 605 2.09 46.77 8.57
C HIS A 605 0.78 46.09 9.02
N THR A 606 0.28 46.45 10.20
CA THR A 606 -0.86 45.78 10.86
C THR A 606 -2.12 45.68 9.98
N ASN A 607 -2.51 46.76 9.30
CA ASN A 607 -3.69 46.76 8.43
C ASN A 607 -3.53 45.81 7.23
N ALA A 608 -2.32 45.70 6.68
CA ALA A 608 -2.05 44.77 5.59
C ALA A 608 -2.03 43.32 6.11
N ALA A 609 -1.45 43.08 7.29
CA ALA A 609 -1.45 41.78 7.94
C ALA A 609 -2.88 41.26 8.18
N GLN A 610 -3.76 42.12 8.72
CA GLN A 610 -5.18 41.80 8.92
C GLN A 610 -5.85 41.32 7.63
N ARG A 611 -5.68 42.05 6.52
CA ARG A 611 -6.26 41.68 5.22
C ARG A 611 -5.82 40.30 4.74
N TYR A 612 -4.55 39.94 4.94
CA TYR A 612 -4.08 38.61 4.52
C TYR A 612 -4.58 37.49 5.45
N PHE A 613 -4.76 37.73 6.74
CA PHE A 613 -5.42 36.75 7.61
C PHE A 613 -6.90 36.55 7.22
N GLU A 614 -7.63 37.63 6.94
CA GLU A 614 -9.00 37.58 6.43
C GLU A 614 -9.05 36.80 5.10
N ARG A 615 -8.15 37.11 4.16
CA ARG A 615 -8.04 36.41 2.88
C ARG A 615 -7.79 34.91 3.04
N GLY A 616 -6.96 34.49 3.99
CA GLY A 616 -6.72 33.07 4.28
C GLY A 616 -7.98 32.35 4.77
N ILE A 617 -8.84 33.04 5.54
CA ILE A 617 -10.13 32.51 6.00
C ILE A 617 -11.12 32.44 4.84
N GLU A 618 -11.20 33.48 4.02
CA GLU A 618 -12.07 33.52 2.83
C GLU A 618 -11.69 32.42 1.83
N ALA A 619 -10.40 32.25 1.53
CA ALA A 619 -9.91 31.19 0.66
C ALA A 619 -10.28 29.80 1.18
N PHE A 620 -10.21 29.55 2.49
CA PHE A 620 -10.66 28.29 3.08
C PHE A 620 -12.16 28.03 2.88
N PHE A 621 -13.01 29.03 3.06
CA PHE A 621 -14.45 28.83 2.85
C PHE A 621 -14.81 28.69 1.37
N ALA A 622 -14.14 29.43 0.50
CA ALA A 622 -14.32 29.36 -0.96
C ALA A 622 -14.03 27.95 -1.50
N MET A 623 -13.19 27.19 -0.81
CA MET A 623 -12.83 25.81 -1.11
C MET A 623 -14.05 24.87 -1.19
N PHE A 624 -15.11 25.17 -0.45
CA PHE A 624 -16.32 24.34 -0.39
C PHE A 624 -17.41 24.77 -1.38
N SER A 625 -17.15 25.80 -2.19
CA SER A 625 -18.17 26.37 -3.10
C SER A 625 -18.54 25.46 -4.27
N GLY A 626 -17.65 24.54 -4.70
CA GLY A 626 -17.87 23.60 -5.81
C GLY A 626 -18.73 22.37 -5.49
N GLY A 627 -19.26 22.26 -4.26
CA GLY A 627 -20.07 21.12 -3.85
C GLY A 627 -19.29 19.81 -3.67
N ARG A 628 -20.01 18.71 -3.44
CA ARG A 628 -19.44 17.42 -3.02
C ARG A 628 -18.49 16.80 -4.06
N THR A 629 -18.86 16.86 -5.34
CA THR A 629 -18.16 16.17 -6.44
C THR A 629 -16.84 16.83 -6.79
N ALA A 630 -16.79 18.16 -6.78
CA ALA A 630 -15.54 18.92 -6.96
C ALA A 630 -14.48 18.59 -5.90
N TRP A 631 -14.92 18.09 -4.74
CA TRP A 631 -14.08 17.84 -3.57
C TRP A 631 -13.76 16.37 -3.35
N MET A 632 -14.76 15.50 -3.37
CA MET A 632 -14.60 14.08 -3.02
C MET A 632 -14.65 13.15 -4.23
N GLY A 633 -14.81 13.68 -5.45
CA GLY A 633 -14.99 12.85 -6.64
C GLY A 633 -16.36 12.15 -6.65
N SER A 634 -16.46 11.09 -7.45
CA SER A 634 -17.71 10.33 -7.58
C SER A 634 -17.95 9.44 -6.34
N LYS A 635 -19.16 8.90 -6.17
CA LYS A 635 -19.42 7.93 -5.08
C LYS A 635 -18.69 6.60 -5.29
N HIS A 636 -18.35 6.27 -6.54
CA HIS A 636 -17.79 5.00 -6.94
C HIS A 636 -16.26 5.06 -7.09
N CYS A 637 -15.72 6.26 -7.28
CA CYS A 637 -14.28 6.53 -7.38
C CYS A 637 -13.99 7.87 -6.67
N PRO A 638 -13.88 7.86 -5.33
CA PRO A 638 -13.51 9.07 -4.59
C PRO A 638 -12.04 9.41 -4.79
N PHE A 639 -11.69 10.68 -4.63
CA PHE A 639 -10.28 11.10 -4.64
C PHE A 639 -9.58 10.78 -3.33
N ASP A 640 -8.31 10.38 -3.40
CA ASP A 640 -7.52 9.99 -2.23
C ASP A 640 -6.88 11.19 -1.52
N PHE A 641 -6.58 12.26 -2.25
CA PHE A 641 -5.83 13.43 -1.76
C PHE A 641 -6.62 14.51 -0.98
N PRO A 642 -7.92 14.80 -1.23
CA PRO A 642 -8.62 15.96 -0.64
C PRO A 642 -8.63 15.94 0.89
N TYR A 643 -8.65 14.75 1.49
CA TYR A 643 -8.72 14.62 2.93
C TYR A 643 -7.44 15.04 3.65
N PHE A 644 -6.28 14.84 3.02
CA PHE A 644 -4.99 15.32 3.55
C PHE A 644 -4.94 16.85 3.53
N GLU A 645 -5.40 17.43 2.41
CA GLU A 645 -5.46 18.87 2.22
C GLU A 645 -6.33 19.54 3.30
N LEU A 646 -7.47 18.94 3.73
CA LEU A 646 -8.31 19.52 4.79
C LEU A 646 -7.58 19.77 6.11
N THR A 647 -6.75 18.81 6.53
CA THR A 647 -6.06 18.93 7.81
C THR A 647 -5.05 20.07 7.77
N GLU A 648 -4.30 20.17 6.67
CA GLU A 648 -3.30 21.21 6.50
C GLU A 648 -3.94 22.60 6.33
N VAL A 649 -4.93 22.73 5.44
CA VAL A 649 -5.63 24.01 5.24
C VAL A 649 -6.32 24.44 6.54
N GLY A 650 -7.00 23.52 7.23
CA GLY A 650 -7.70 23.82 8.47
C GLY A 650 -6.77 24.32 9.59
N ALA A 651 -5.55 23.80 9.66
CA ALA A 651 -4.53 24.30 10.59
C ALA A 651 -4.08 25.73 10.23
N ALA A 652 -3.78 25.98 8.96
CA ALA A 652 -3.39 27.32 8.48
C ALA A 652 -4.51 28.35 8.70
N THR A 653 -5.77 28.00 8.42
CA THR A 653 -6.95 28.85 8.69
C THR A 653 -7.11 29.14 10.17
N THR A 654 -6.92 28.14 11.03
CA THR A 654 -6.98 28.32 12.48
C THR A 654 -5.95 29.35 12.95
N ASN A 655 -4.74 29.31 12.39
CA ASN A 655 -3.70 30.29 12.69
C ASN A 655 -4.07 31.71 12.23
N CYS A 656 -4.72 31.87 11.08
CA CYS A 656 -5.25 33.18 10.64
C CYS A 656 -6.29 33.74 11.64
N VAL A 657 -7.23 32.89 12.09
CA VAL A 657 -8.25 33.30 13.07
C VAL A 657 -7.63 33.74 14.39
N ASP A 658 -6.66 32.98 14.89
CA ASP A 658 -5.99 33.30 16.15
C ASP A 658 -5.17 34.60 16.03
N ALA A 659 -4.55 34.85 14.87
CA ALA A 659 -3.85 36.11 14.60
C ALA A 659 -4.78 37.32 14.58
N LEU A 660 -5.94 37.23 13.93
CA LEU A 660 -6.94 38.31 13.93
C LEU A 660 -7.44 38.64 15.34
N ARG A 661 -7.67 37.62 16.18
CA ARG A 661 -8.09 37.82 17.56
C ARG A 661 -7.05 38.56 18.39
N ALA A 662 -5.78 38.19 18.23
CA ALA A 662 -4.69 38.86 18.93
C ALA A 662 -4.53 40.33 18.48
N LEU A 663 -4.80 40.64 17.21
CA LEU A 663 -4.83 42.02 16.72
C LEU A 663 -6.00 42.84 17.30
N ALA A 664 -7.15 42.21 17.53
CA ALA A 664 -8.31 42.85 18.16
C ALA A 664 -8.14 43.10 19.68
N HIS A 665 -7.26 42.33 20.34
CA HIS A 665 -7.00 42.41 21.78
C HIS A 665 -5.48 42.43 22.09
N PRO A 666 -4.83 43.62 22.05
CA PRO A 666 -3.37 43.76 22.12
C PRO A 666 -2.69 43.23 23.40
N SER A 667 -3.45 42.98 24.47
CA SER A 667 -2.93 42.37 25.71
C SER A 667 -2.48 40.91 25.54
N ASP A 668 -2.88 40.23 24.46
CA ASP A 668 -2.58 38.82 24.19
C ASP A 668 -1.43 38.61 23.16
N ILE A 669 -0.76 39.68 22.73
CA ILE A 669 0.36 39.65 21.76
C ILE A 669 1.52 38.72 22.16
N PRO A 670 1.89 38.54 23.46
CA PRO A 670 2.96 37.61 23.85
C PRO A 670 2.70 36.14 23.49
N THR A 671 1.45 35.77 23.21
CA THR A 671 1.04 34.39 22.88
C THR A 671 1.26 34.06 21.40
N LEU A 672 1.33 35.07 20.51
CA LEU A 672 1.56 34.90 19.07
C LEU A 672 2.96 34.37 18.72
N GLN A 673 3.97 34.64 19.54
CA GLN A 673 5.35 34.14 19.32
C GLN A 673 5.56 32.69 19.77
N ARG A 674 4.67 32.14 20.61
CA ARG A 674 4.75 30.74 21.11
C ARG A 674 3.94 29.75 20.26
N LEU A 675 2.88 30.23 19.60
CA LEU A 675 2.04 29.44 18.68
C LEU A 675 2.81 28.71 17.57
N PRO A 676 3.87 29.27 16.92
CA PRO A 676 4.56 28.60 15.83
C PRO A 676 5.35 27.37 16.28
N VAL A 677 5.93 27.36 17.48
CA VAL A 677 6.83 26.27 17.93
C VAL A 677 6.04 25.11 18.53
N GLU A 678 5.01 25.40 19.33
CA GLU A 678 4.15 24.39 19.93
C GLU A 678 3.21 23.76 18.89
N ASN A 679 2.73 24.53 17.89
CA ASN A 679 2.01 23.96 16.76
C ASN A 679 2.92 23.31 15.72
N LEU A 680 4.14 23.77 15.41
CA LEU A 680 5.00 22.98 14.50
C LEU A 680 5.44 21.67 15.14
N GLN A 681 5.74 21.63 16.44
CA GLN A 681 6.10 20.36 17.08
C GLN A 681 4.91 19.43 17.21
N SER A 682 3.70 19.95 17.46
CA SER A 682 2.50 19.13 17.47
C SER A 682 2.09 18.72 16.05
N VAL A 683 2.18 19.60 15.05
CA VAL A 683 1.93 19.30 13.64
C VAL A 683 2.98 18.38 13.08
N VAL A 684 4.27 18.49 13.41
CA VAL A 684 5.32 17.55 12.94
C VAL A 684 5.21 16.21 13.65
N LYS A 685 4.90 16.18 14.96
CA LYS A 685 4.61 14.92 15.67
C LYS A 685 3.32 14.29 15.20
N GLU A 686 2.30 15.09 14.93
CA GLU A 686 1.01 14.65 14.38
C GLU A 686 1.17 14.26 12.92
N GLN A 687 1.98 14.93 12.10
CA GLN A 687 2.33 14.51 10.74
C GLN A 687 3.14 13.23 10.79
N ALA A 688 4.15 13.09 11.66
CA ALA A 688 4.92 11.86 11.78
C ALA A 688 4.06 10.69 12.31
N ARG A 689 3.14 10.96 13.24
CA ARG A 689 2.15 10.01 13.75
C ARG A 689 1.11 9.67 12.69
N ILE A 690 0.60 10.65 11.96
CA ILE A 690 -0.33 10.48 10.84
C ILE A 690 0.37 9.78 9.69
N TRP A 691 1.65 10.02 9.43
CA TRP A 691 2.41 9.40 8.35
C TRP A 691 2.76 7.95 8.70
N ALA A 692 3.09 7.67 9.96
CA ALA A 692 3.21 6.30 10.49
C ALA A 692 1.84 5.58 10.51
N GLU A 693 0.78 6.28 10.92
CA GLU A 693 -0.60 5.78 10.85
C GLU A 693 -1.07 5.65 9.41
N GLN A 694 -0.56 6.42 8.44
CA GLN A 694 -0.86 6.38 7.01
C GLN A 694 -0.07 5.32 6.28
N GLN A 695 1.17 5.03 6.66
CA GLN A 695 1.86 3.82 6.21
C GLN A 695 1.04 2.59 6.63
N GLN A 696 0.60 2.56 7.89
CA GLN A 696 -0.32 1.53 8.38
C GLN A 696 -1.73 1.61 7.77
N TYR A 697 -2.21 2.80 7.38
CA TYR A 697 -3.58 3.03 6.89
C TYR A 697 -3.70 2.99 5.36
N ILE A 698 -2.62 3.18 4.59
CA ILE A 698 -2.53 2.88 3.16
C ILE A 698 -2.52 1.37 3.00
N GLN A 699 -1.73 0.66 3.85
CA GLN A 699 -1.84 -0.80 4.02
C GLN A 699 -3.26 -1.25 4.45
N HIS A 700 -4.04 -0.37 5.10
CA HIS A 700 -5.42 -0.63 5.53
C HIS A 700 -6.49 -0.20 4.50
N LEU A 701 -6.24 0.85 3.71
CA LEU A 701 -7.11 1.36 2.64
C LEU A 701 -7.09 0.43 1.43
N GLU A 702 -5.96 -0.24 1.19
CA GLU A 702 -5.87 -1.39 0.30
C GLU A 702 -6.79 -2.55 0.71
N GLN A 703 -7.31 -2.56 1.94
CA GLN A 703 -8.14 -3.64 2.45
C GLN A 703 -9.63 -3.30 2.58
N HIS A 704 -10.06 -2.05 2.79
CA HIS A 704 -11.47 -1.66 2.62
C HIS A 704 -11.70 -0.13 2.61
N PHE A 705 -12.58 0.31 1.70
CA PHE A 705 -13.28 1.61 1.74
C PHE A 705 -14.00 1.81 3.08
N SER A 706 -13.47 2.64 3.98
CA SER A 706 -14.28 3.18 5.09
C SER A 706 -14.01 4.67 5.32
N ILE A 707 -14.68 5.46 4.49
CA ILE A 707 -14.91 6.93 4.55
C ILE A 707 -15.31 7.44 5.96
N ARG A 708 -15.73 6.56 6.88
CA ARG A 708 -16.31 6.92 8.20
C ARG A 708 -15.32 7.50 9.21
N ARG A 709 -14.07 7.02 9.31
CA ARG A 709 -13.10 7.53 10.29
C ARG A 709 -12.56 8.91 9.89
N LEU A 710 -12.39 9.10 8.59
CA LEU A 710 -11.95 10.35 7.97
C LEU A 710 -13.05 11.41 8.05
N ALA A 711 -14.32 11.04 7.81
CA ALA A 711 -15.46 11.93 8.05
C ALA A 711 -15.53 12.44 9.50
N TYR A 712 -15.09 11.65 10.49
CA TYR A 712 -15.02 12.07 11.88
C TYR A 712 -13.90 13.11 12.14
N GLN A 713 -12.71 12.92 11.55
CA GLN A 713 -11.62 13.89 11.64
C GLN A 713 -11.96 15.21 10.93
N VAL A 714 -12.56 15.13 9.74
CA VAL A 714 -13.06 16.29 8.98
C VAL A 714 -14.15 17.03 9.77
N LYS A 715 -15.11 16.31 10.36
CA LYS A 715 -16.14 16.90 11.22
C LYS A 715 -15.53 17.64 12.41
N ASN A 716 -14.48 17.09 13.04
CA ASN A 716 -13.80 17.75 14.15
C ASN A 716 -12.97 18.97 13.73
N ALA A 717 -12.33 18.95 12.57
CA ALA A 717 -11.63 20.11 12.02
C ALA A 717 -12.61 21.24 11.69
N LEU A 718 -13.70 20.93 10.98
CA LEU A 718 -14.77 21.87 10.66
C LEU A 718 -15.46 22.40 11.92
N TYR A 719 -15.70 21.56 12.92
CA TYR A 719 -16.28 21.97 14.21
C TYR A 719 -15.36 22.94 14.98
N ARG A 720 -14.04 22.72 14.97
CA ARG A 720 -13.07 23.63 15.61
C ARG A 720 -13.03 24.99 14.91
N VAL A 721 -13.04 25.00 13.58
CA VAL A 721 -13.13 26.26 12.81
C VAL A 721 -14.46 26.96 13.07
N TRP A 722 -15.58 26.23 12.98
CA TRP A 722 -16.92 26.78 13.19
C TRP A 722 -17.14 27.34 14.61
N THR A 723 -16.71 26.62 15.66
CA THR A 723 -16.78 27.13 17.05
C THR A 723 -15.91 28.37 17.27
N ARG A 724 -14.80 28.50 16.55
CA ARG A 724 -13.94 29.69 16.63
C ARG A 724 -14.47 30.87 15.81
N VAL A 725 -15.11 30.63 14.67
CA VAL A 725 -15.62 31.67 13.76
C VAL A 725 -17.02 32.17 14.14
N VAL A 726 -17.93 31.27 14.55
CA VAL A 726 -19.38 31.58 14.63
C VAL A 726 -19.88 31.81 16.07
N MET A 727 -19.35 31.11 17.06
CA MET A 727 -19.96 31.05 18.41
C MET A 727 -19.63 32.21 19.38
N ARG A 728 -19.06 33.34 18.93
CA ARG A 728 -18.86 34.54 19.79
C ARG A 728 -19.41 35.87 19.26
N ASN A 729 -19.95 35.91 18.04
CA ASN A 729 -20.71 37.10 17.57
C ASN A 729 -22.06 37.27 18.28
N ASN A 730 -22.44 36.36 19.18
CA ASN A 730 -23.63 36.48 20.05
C ASN A 730 -23.34 37.06 21.45
N CYS A 731 -22.19 37.68 21.68
CA CYS A 731 -21.92 38.39 22.94
C CYS A 731 -21.40 39.81 22.68
N SER A 732 -22.31 40.76 22.56
CA SER A 732 -22.07 42.17 22.94
C SER A 732 -23.41 42.88 23.21
N PRO A 733 -23.45 44.05 23.87
CA PRO A 733 -24.05 44.22 25.18
C PRO A 733 -25.28 45.15 25.09
N SER A 734 -25.90 45.44 26.24
CA SER A 734 -26.95 46.45 26.49
C SER A 734 -28.42 45.97 26.41
N ARG A 735 -29.02 45.85 27.60
CA ARG A 735 -30.32 46.49 27.86
C ARG A 735 -30.10 47.53 28.96
N PRO A 736 -30.51 48.80 28.77
CA PRO A 736 -30.57 49.75 29.86
C PRO A 736 -31.81 49.47 30.73
N LYS A 737 -31.76 50.00 31.96
CA LYS A 737 -32.84 50.03 32.94
C LYS A 737 -34.17 50.52 32.35
N GLN A 738 -35.18 49.66 32.32
CA GLN A 738 -36.47 49.73 33.03
C GLN A 738 -37.42 48.69 32.43
#